data_AF-A0A842CQ42-F1
#
_entry.id   AF-A0A842CQ42-F1
#
_cell.length_a   1.000
_cell.length_b   1.000
_cell.length_c   1.000
_cell.angle_alpha   90.00
_cell.angle_beta   90.00
_cell.angle_gamma   90.00
#
_symmetry.space_group_name_H-M   'P 1'
#
loop_
_entity.id
_entity.type
_entity.pdbx_description
1 polymer ?
#
loop_
_entity_poly.entity_id
_entity_poly.type
_entity_poly.pdbx_seq_one_letter_code
_entity_poly.pdbx_strand_id
1 'polypeptide(L)'
;MKNVLRKPIAIALTTLVLAGQTGVSSMVAFAAEEANTNGTQGIQGRAGVTVNVGTATELRNAMTNASVTDIYITANITLPAANVQGKGSKHIYGQGYTVDFANGNIYGDYNSVNTAQDLTIRNAGTYGGFFGGTGYSENTYKDVHFTGATQIMFNAGYAKLTLEGNITVDSTVSEAIYASNVTVKSGADVNISSTKSAIYIEQNKVNALPSALTTEAGSSLLVHSKTGHAFFGARLAAAAVTFGGDANFISDATYAYYDEAAYYNQAASKALDLLPGSDTLILGGQSSKYTAFYGDLNIRDNAAIFIQAYSTTEAAAIFANKGLVAAPDANFRIVSASGNAIGGKVSSGTSKVVLQSTIGLSTWNLTTPSNSKPTNEYQFSKAEFSLLGWAPSVITASNVNSDSAAFNTSFNPNLVREIAYGSYSTLADKEKELVEAAETSVNDLFNNGDVNGTIKDTTDQAAIDKAQEAINKVTDPAKKADLQKNLDEAQKQLNDRDNAAAEKARQEAAEASVNDLFNNGDVEGTIKDTTDQAAIDKAQEAINKVTDPAKKADLQKNLDEAQKQLNDRDNAAAEKARQEAAETSVNDLFNNGDVEGTIKDTTDQAAIDKAQEAINKVTDSAKKAELQKELDKAQQQLNDRNSAAEAINGKGATYTLGDLYITGTYTGPATGMSIDVNGKRYYGGTAIDGTLKFYGLDKIFKVDDEVIINLYGADKQIKQSFPLQIVEPLQVNVVDYKVGDNYINATYNNSNVAKVGVVVDGKKYWGGDVANGKVKFYALDKISSADAVATMNFYDAENNLLATKKIKIAATYAGEVTTATLKLTDTNIRGTVTGDIKQVAISINGKMYYGGAVLADGTYRFYSLDKKITTTDEVIVYGYGPDNKKLSEKVVIISE
;
A
#
# COMPACT_ATOMS: atom_id res chain seq x y z
N MET A 1 -3.46 62.35 45.84
CA MET A 1 -3.70 60.90 45.68
C MET A 1 -2.85 60.17 46.71
N LYS A 2 -3.46 59.75 47.84
CA LYS A 2 -2.90 58.73 48.73
C LYS A 2 -3.43 57.38 48.20
N ASN A 3 -2.60 56.33 48.21
CA ASN A 3 -2.84 54.97 47.69
C ASN A 3 -2.41 54.67 46.24
N VAL A 4 -1.11 54.79 45.96
CA VAL A 4 -0.44 53.90 44.99
C VAL A 4 0.76 53.26 45.71
N LEU A 5 0.48 52.47 46.73
CA LEU A 5 1.41 51.49 47.27
C LEU A 5 0.90 50.13 46.79
N ARG A 6 1.75 49.41 46.07
CA ARG A 6 1.49 48.11 45.45
C ARG A 6 0.94 47.13 46.51
N LYS A 7 0.00 46.28 46.09
CA LYS A 7 -0.40 45.07 46.84
C LYS A 7 0.88 44.25 47.10
N PRO A 8 1.16 43.80 48.33
CA PRO A 8 2.24 42.85 48.56
C PRO A 8 1.86 41.52 47.87
N ILE A 9 2.78 41.00 47.06
CA ILE A 9 2.73 39.62 46.60
C ILE A 9 2.81 38.75 47.85
N ALA A 10 1.75 37.97 48.10
CA ALA A 10 1.76 36.95 49.14
C ALA A 10 2.76 35.86 48.73
N ILE A 11 3.97 35.93 49.28
CA ILE A 11 4.85 34.77 49.33
C ILE A 11 4.19 33.78 50.27
N ALA A 12 3.76 32.64 49.74
CA ALA A 12 3.29 31.52 50.54
C ALA A 12 4.43 31.08 51.47
N LEU A 13 4.34 31.49 52.73
CA LEU A 13 5.25 31.09 53.80
C LEU A 13 5.01 29.61 54.09
N THR A 14 5.74 28.73 53.40
CA THR A 14 5.77 27.31 53.77
C THR A 14 6.48 27.22 55.11
N THR A 15 5.73 26.81 56.13
CA THR A 15 6.16 26.72 57.52
C THR A 15 7.21 25.62 57.64
N LEU A 16 8.49 25.98 57.62
CA LEU A 16 9.56 25.10 58.07
C LEU A 16 9.74 25.31 59.57
N VAL A 17 9.28 24.32 60.34
CA VAL A 17 9.47 24.24 61.79
C VAL A 17 10.97 24.12 62.08
N LEU A 18 11.61 25.21 62.52
CA LEU A 18 12.90 25.12 63.20
C LEU A 18 12.64 24.91 64.71
N ALA A 19 12.75 23.65 65.13
CA ALA A 19 12.99 23.32 66.52
C ALA A 19 14.46 23.65 66.84
N GLY A 20 14.67 24.44 67.89
CA GLY A 20 15.99 24.87 68.32
C GLY A 20 16.85 23.75 68.88
N GLN A 21 18.17 23.91 68.74
CA GLN A 21 19.14 23.44 69.71
C GLN A 21 20.24 24.48 69.89
N THR A 22 20.45 24.81 71.15
CA THR A 22 21.61 25.51 71.68
C THR A 22 22.85 24.62 71.56
N GLY A 23 23.95 25.19 71.08
CA GLY A 23 25.23 24.48 70.97
C GLY A 23 26.36 25.42 70.62
N VAL A 24 27.02 25.95 71.65
CA VAL A 24 28.28 26.68 71.55
C VAL A 24 29.37 25.68 71.15
N SER A 25 30.11 25.90 70.05
CA SER A 25 31.58 25.76 69.94
C SER A 25 32.09 25.84 68.50
N SER A 26 33.05 26.75 68.32
CA SER A 26 34.28 26.65 67.53
C SER A 26 34.26 26.41 66.00
N MET A 27 34.86 27.39 65.33
CA MET A 27 35.88 27.28 64.26
C MET A 27 35.44 26.93 62.82
N VAL A 28 35.64 27.96 61.98
CA VAL A 28 36.26 27.93 60.63
C VAL A 28 35.67 26.95 59.61
N ALA A 29 34.76 27.46 58.77
CA ALA A 29 34.65 27.08 57.36
C ALA A 29 33.84 28.14 56.61
N PHE A 30 34.53 29.10 56.00
CA PHE A 30 33.97 29.95 54.94
C PHE A 30 34.70 29.65 53.64
N ALA A 31 33.96 29.73 52.54
CA ALA A 31 34.36 29.63 51.14
C ALA A 31 34.32 28.24 50.49
N ALA A 32 33.16 27.92 49.92
CA ALA A 32 33.06 27.40 48.57
C ALA A 32 31.79 28.00 47.94
N GLU A 33 31.97 29.06 47.15
CA GLU A 33 30.92 29.63 46.32
C GLU A 33 31.32 29.46 44.85
N GLU A 34 30.33 29.15 44.03
CA GLU A 34 30.39 28.39 42.78
C GLU A 34 31.27 29.01 41.68
N ALA A 35 31.96 28.14 40.95
CA ALA A 35 32.71 28.49 39.76
C ALA A 35 31.76 28.86 38.61
N ASN A 36 31.76 30.12 38.19
CA ASN A 36 31.11 30.55 36.96
C ASN A 36 32.03 30.27 35.75
N THR A 37 31.62 29.35 34.89
CA THR A 37 32.25 29.05 33.60
C THR A 37 31.66 29.95 32.50
N ASN A 38 32.41 30.94 32.02
CA ASN A 38 32.49 31.31 30.60
C ASN A 38 33.50 32.45 30.34
N GLY A 39 34.50 32.18 29.50
CA GLY A 39 35.22 33.20 28.72
C GLY A 39 36.57 33.68 29.28
N THR A 40 37.64 32.97 28.91
CA THR A 40 39.06 33.35 28.91
C THR A 40 39.40 34.86 29.03
N GLN A 41 39.68 35.30 30.26
CA GLN A 41 40.90 36.04 30.56
C GLN A 41 41.57 35.34 31.75
N GLY A 42 42.88 35.16 31.67
CA GLY A 42 43.62 34.36 32.64
C GLY A 42 43.31 34.78 34.07
N ILE A 43 42.89 33.82 34.89
CA ILE A 43 42.99 33.92 36.34
C ILE A 43 44.49 34.02 36.64
N GLN A 44 45.05 35.23 36.62
CA GLN A 44 46.32 35.46 37.29
C GLN A 44 46.05 35.22 38.77
N GLY A 45 46.80 34.28 39.34
CA GLY A 45 46.55 33.75 40.67
C GLY A 45 46.42 34.83 41.74
N ARG A 46 45.59 34.55 42.74
CA ARG A 46 45.55 35.23 44.05
C ARG A 46 46.90 35.06 44.78
N ALA A 47 47.98 35.59 44.22
CA ALA A 47 49.32 35.59 44.80
C ALA A 47 49.60 36.99 45.37
N GLY A 48 48.90 37.35 46.44
CA GLY A 48 49.06 38.62 47.12
C GLY A 48 49.01 38.49 48.64
N VAL A 49 49.50 39.51 49.33
CA VAL A 49 49.61 39.54 50.79
C VAL A 49 48.28 39.99 51.40
N THR A 50 47.82 39.27 52.42
CA THR A 50 46.65 39.62 53.24
C THR A 50 47.08 40.40 54.49
N VAL A 51 46.34 41.46 54.84
CA VAL A 51 46.60 42.27 56.04
C VAL A 51 45.33 42.62 56.80
N ASN A 52 45.45 42.71 58.13
CA ASN A 52 44.42 43.28 59.00
C ASN A 52 44.72 44.76 59.26
N VAL A 53 43.70 45.60 59.22
CA VAL A 53 43.82 47.05 59.31
C VAL A 53 42.80 47.59 60.31
N GLY A 54 43.28 48.30 61.34
CA GLY A 54 42.43 48.93 62.37
C GLY A 54 42.59 50.44 62.47
N THR A 55 43.57 51.02 61.77
CA THR A 55 43.90 52.44 61.83
C THR A 55 44.04 53.09 60.45
N ALA A 56 43.95 54.42 60.42
CA ALA A 56 44.13 55.21 59.19
C ALA A 56 45.52 55.02 58.55
N THR A 57 46.57 54.87 59.37
CA THR A 57 47.95 54.68 58.89
C THR A 57 48.12 53.30 58.26
N GLU A 58 47.61 52.26 58.91
CA GLU A 58 47.63 50.89 58.38
C GLU A 58 46.87 50.80 57.05
N LEU A 59 45.69 51.44 56.95
CA LEU A 59 44.90 51.45 55.72
C LEU A 59 45.67 52.14 54.59
N ARG A 60 46.29 53.29 54.85
CA ARG A 60 47.12 54.00 53.84
C ARG A 60 48.30 53.14 53.37
N ASN A 61 48.98 52.46 54.29
CA ASN A 61 50.12 51.62 53.95
C ASN A 61 49.69 50.40 53.12
N ALA A 62 48.57 49.75 53.49
CA ALA A 62 48.01 48.63 52.75
C ALA A 62 47.57 49.02 51.34
N MET A 63 46.90 50.17 51.20
CA MET A 63 46.41 50.66 49.91
C MET A 63 47.54 51.07 48.95
N THR A 64 48.67 51.57 49.47
CA THR A 64 49.82 52.01 48.65
C THR A 64 50.84 50.91 48.35
N ASN A 65 50.72 49.74 48.98
CA ASN A 65 51.61 48.60 48.74
C ASN A 65 51.05 47.69 47.63
N ALA A 66 51.71 47.62 46.48
CA ALA A 66 51.27 46.81 45.33
C ALA A 66 51.22 45.30 45.60
N SER A 67 51.97 44.79 46.59
CA SER A 67 51.96 43.36 46.94
C SER A 67 50.80 42.95 47.85
N VAL A 68 50.14 43.91 48.51
CA VAL A 68 48.96 43.65 49.34
C VAL A 68 47.73 43.60 48.45
N THR A 69 46.96 42.51 48.51
CA THR A 69 45.73 42.35 47.72
C THR A 69 44.49 42.35 48.60
N ASP A 70 44.55 41.65 49.74
CA ASP A 70 43.39 41.44 50.62
C ASP A 70 43.54 42.23 51.92
N ILE A 71 42.53 43.03 52.25
CA ILE A 71 42.55 43.96 53.38
C ILE A 71 41.31 43.71 54.24
N TYR A 72 41.51 43.27 55.47
CA TYR A 72 40.44 43.08 56.44
C TYR A 72 40.36 44.26 57.40
N ILE A 73 39.24 44.96 57.41
CA ILE A 73 38.97 46.04 58.36
C ILE A 73 38.58 45.42 59.70
N THR A 74 39.22 45.87 60.77
CA THR A 74 39.05 45.30 62.13
C THR A 74 38.53 46.31 63.16
N ALA A 75 38.36 47.57 62.76
CA ALA A 75 37.79 48.63 63.57
C ALA A 75 37.23 49.74 62.67
N ASN A 76 36.43 50.64 63.23
CA ASN A 76 36.05 51.88 62.55
C ASN A 76 37.28 52.77 62.31
N ILE A 77 37.44 53.30 61.10
CA ILE A 77 38.60 54.10 60.70
C ILE A 77 38.14 55.48 60.24
N THR A 78 38.80 56.53 60.72
CA THR A 78 38.65 57.89 60.18
C THR A 78 39.95 58.31 59.50
N LEU A 79 39.90 58.55 58.20
CA LEU A 79 41.02 59.06 57.42
C LEU A 79 41.11 60.58 57.58
N PRO A 80 42.31 61.17 57.77
CA PRO A 80 42.48 62.60 57.56
C PRO A 80 42.15 62.97 56.11
N ALA A 81 41.49 64.12 55.94
CA ALA A 81 41.07 64.67 54.64
C ALA A 81 42.27 64.81 53.69
N ALA A 82 42.46 63.80 52.84
CA ALA A 82 43.55 63.71 51.88
C ALA A 82 43.21 62.62 50.85
N ASN A 83 43.76 62.75 49.65
CA ASN A 83 43.64 61.72 48.62
C ASN A 83 44.84 60.76 48.69
N VAL A 84 44.58 59.47 48.50
CA VAL A 84 45.59 58.40 48.49
C VAL A 84 45.51 57.69 47.16
N GLN A 85 46.65 57.48 46.51
CA GLN A 85 46.72 56.69 45.29
C GLN A 85 46.92 55.20 45.63
N GLY A 86 45.91 54.37 45.40
CA GLY A 86 46.04 52.92 45.52
C GLY A 86 47.01 52.33 44.49
N LYS A 87 47.60 51.17 44.82
CA LYS A 87 48.51 50.41 43.95
C LYS A 87 48.13 48.95 43.82
N GLY A 88 47.98 48.48 42.58
CA GLY A 88 47.48 47.14 42.27
C GLY A 88 46.00 46.94 42.59
N SER A 89 45.52 45.73 42.38
CA SER A 89 44.17 45.27 42.70
C SER A 89 43.96 45.14 44.21
N LYS A 90 42.80 45.56 44.72
CA LYS A 90 42.47 45.56 46.16
C LYS A 90 41.11 44.93 46.45
N HIS A 91 41.08 44.00 47.40
CA HIS A 91 39.86 43.40 47.93
C HIS A 91 39.73 43.76 49.41
N ILE A 92 38.75 44.60 49.74
CA ILE A 92 38.50 45.13 51.08
C ILE A 92 37.33 44.38 51.70
N TYR A 93 37.61 43.74 52.83
CA TYR A 93 36.65 43.02 53.66
C TYR A 93 36.30 43.90 54.86
N GLY A 94 35.14 44.56 54.81
CA GLY A 94 34.74 45.58 55.77
C GLY A 94 34.25 45.04 57.11
N GLN A 95 33.72 43.82 57.15
CA GLN A 95 33.20 43.16 58.36
C GLN A 95 32.15 44.00 59.13
N GLY A 96 31.37 44.82 58.41
CA GLY A 96 30.36 45.73 58.95
C GLY A 96 30.93 47.03 59.53
N TYR A 97 32.25 47.25 59.51
CA TYR A 97 32.86 48.46 60.04
C TYR A 97 32.67 49.69 59.14
N THR A 98 32.92 50.87 59.70
CA THR A 98 32.85 52.15 58.99
C THR A 98 34.24 52.67 58.63
N VAL A 99 34.41 53.15 57.40
CA VAL A 99 35.53 54.00 56.99
C VAL A 99 35.01 55.41 56.66
N ASP A 100 35.36 56.38 57.49
CA ASP A 100 35.08 57.80 57.29
C ASP A 100 36.21 58.47 56.54
N PHE A 101 35.90 59.03 55.38
CA PHE A 101 36.87 59.64 54.50
C PHE A 101 37.12 61.13 54.78
N ALA A 102 36.28 61.77 55.61
CA ALA A 102 36.34 63.21 55.85
C ALA A 102 36.45 64.03 54.54
N ASN A 103 35.65 63.66 53.53
CA ASN A 103 35.65 64.19 52.15
C ASN A 103 36.92 63.90 51.31
N GLY A 104 37.83 63.06 51.78
CA GLY A 104 38.97 62.54 51.03
C GLY A 104 38.60 61.33 50.15
N ASN A 105 39.62 60.71 49.53
CA ASN A 105 39.46 59.56 48.65
C ASN A 105 40.69 58.64 48.68
N ILE A 106 40.50 57.37 48.37
CA ILE A 106 41.53 56.40 48.03
C ILE A 106 41.22 55.90 46.61
N TYR A 107 42.03 56.32 45.65
CA TYR A 107 41.84 55.98 44.23
C TYR A 107 42.23 54.55 43.93
N GLY A 108 41.56 53.96 42.94
CA GLY A 108 41.99 52.69 42.34
C GLY A 108 43.29 52.88 41.55
N ASP A 109 43.98 51.79 41.23
CA ASP A 109 45.10 51.83 40.28
C ASP A 109 44.62 51.62 38.84
N TYR A 110 45.43 51.97 37.86
CA TYR A 110 45.12 51.73 36.45
C TYR A 110 45.05 50.21 36.17
N ASN A 111 44.04 49.74 35.43
CA ASN A 111 43.78 48.32 35.15
C ASN A 111 43.62 47.44 36.41
N SER A 112 43.28 48.02 37.56
CA SER A 112 43.03 47.27 38.78
C SER A 112 41.63 46.63 38.79
N VAL A 113 41.53 45.48 39.46
CA VAL A 113 40.27 44.82 39.79
C VAL A 113 40.07 44.95 41.29
N ASN A 114 39.05 45.68 41.71
CA ASN A 114 38.85 46.04 43.10
C ASN A 114 37.51 45.53 43.63
N THR A 115 37.48 45.22 44.92
CA THR A 115 36.26 44.86 45.63
C THR A 115 36.24 45.58 46.97
N ALA A 116 35.10 46.15 47.35
CA ALA A 116 34.80 46.48 48.74
C ALA A 116 33.52 45.76 49.13
N GLN A 117 33.56 45.06 50.25
CA GLN A 117 32.42 44.29 50.74
C GLN A 117 32.11 44.53 52.20
N ASP A 118 30.83 44.46 52.56
CA ASP A 118 30.32 44.51 53.94
C ASP A 118 30.88 45.70 54.72
N LEU A 119 30.63 46.92 54.21
CA LEU A 119 31.31 48.13 54.66
C LEU A 119 30.39 49.35 54.65
N THR A 120 30.48 50.18 55.69
CA THR A 120 29.93 51.55 55.64
C THR A 120 31.00 52.55 55.24
N ILE A 121 30.78 53.28 54.15
CA ILE A 121 31.62 54.40 53.71
C ILE A 121 30.94 55.70 54.14
N ARG A 122 31.64 56.53 54.92
CA ARG A 122 31.07 57.77 55.46
C ARG A 122 31.82 59.00 54.95
N ASN A 123 31.08 60.06 54.61
CA ASN A 123 31.61 61.33 54.10
C ASN A 123 32.62 61.13 52.95
N ALA A 124 32.29 60.31 51.96
CA ALA A 124 33.12 60.12 50.79
C ALA A 124 33.25 61.43 49.98
N GLY A 125 34.47 61.71 49.50
CA GLY A 125 34.76 62.86 48.65
C GLY A 125 34.21 62.72 47.22
N THR A 126 34.66 63.60 46.32
CA THR A 126 34.22 63.68 44.90
C THR A 126 34.58 62.47 44.04
N TYR A 127 35.16 61.42 44.62
CA TYR A 127 35.50 60.19 43.92
C TYR A 127 35.05 58.89 44.61
N GLY A 128 34.13 58.98 45.58
CA GLY A 128 33.46 57.79 46.11
C GLY A 128 34.14 57.15 47.32
N GLY A 129 35.15 57.79 47.90
CA GLY A 129 35.89 57.22 49.03
C GLY A 129 36.85 56.12 48.55
N PHE A 130 36.36 55.03 47.97
CA PHE A 130 37.20 53.97 47.39
C PHE A 130 37.11 53.94 45.85
N PHE A 131 38.23 53.56 45.24
CA PHE A 131 38.39 53.08 43.86
C PHE A 131 38.04 54.01 42.69
N GLY A 132 37.41 55.16 42.93
CA GLY A 132 37.22 56.18 41.90
C GLY A 132 38.52 56.91 41.51
N GLY A 133 38.37 57.98 40.74
CA GLY A 133 39.45 58.90 40.31
C GLY A 133 40.27 58.39 39.14
N THR A 134 40.76 57.15 39.21
CA THR A 134 41.54 56.54 38.14
C THR A 134 40.61 55.84 37.16
N GLY A 135 40.66 56.22 35.89
CA GLY A 135 39.96 55.48 34.84
C GLY A 135 40.54 54.07 34.67
N TYR A 136 39.79 53.19 33.99
CA TYR A 136 40.26 51.86 33.58
C TYR A 136 40.41 50.84 34.72
N SER A 137 39.54 50.89 35.72
CA SER A 137 39.43 49.86 36.76
C SER A 137 38.12 49.08 36.63
N GLU A 138 38.11 47.85 37.14
CA GLU A 138 36.89 47.07 37.37
C GLU A 138 36.63 47.03 38.87
N ASN A 139 35.46 47.45 39.31
CA ASN A 139 35.19 47.66 40.73
C ASN A 139 33.88 46.98 41.10
N THR A 140 33.90 46.27 42.22
CA THR A 140 32.70 45.63 42.78
C THR A 140 32.43 46.19 44.17
N TYR A 141 31.20 46.61 44.41
CA TYR A 141 30.68 46.88 45.74
C TYR A 141 29.64 45.84 46.10
N LYS A 142 29.85 45.17 47.24
CA LYS A 142 28.97 44.13 47.78
C LYS A 142 28.55 44.50 49.20
N ASP A 143 27.27 44.73 49.47
CA ASP A 143 26.80 45.10 50.82
C ASP A 143 27.50 46.36 51.38
N VAL A 144 27.57 47.41 50.57
CA VAL A 144 28.24 48.69 50.87
C VAL A 144 27.23 49.82 51.05
N HIS A 145 27.34 50.55 52.16
CA HIS A 145 26.44 51.64 52.52
C HIS A 145 27.15 52.97 52.61
N PHE A 146 26.67 53.97 51.89
CA PHE A 146 27.23 55.33 51.88
C PHE A 146 26.40 56.25 52.78
N THR A 147 27.05 56.87 53.76
CA THR A 147 26.38 57.71 54.78
C THR A 147 27.09 59.04 55.00
N GLY A 148 26.42 59.97 55.69
CA GLY A 148 26.94 61.32 55.92
C GLY A 148 26.85 62.20 54.67
N ALA A 149 27.64 63.28 54.63
CA ALA A 149 27.69 64.21 53.49
C ALA A 149 28.49 63.62 52.32
N THR A 150 28.10 62.44 51.83
CA THR A 150 28.72 61.79 50.68
C THR A 150 28.50 62.65 49.45
N GLN A 151 29.58 62.95 48.73
CA GLN A 151 29.51 63.81 47.54
C GLN A 151 29.10 63.01 46.30
N ILE A 152 29.64 61.80 46.14
CA ILE A 152 29.40 60.82 45.07
C ILE A 152 29.72 59.41 45.61
N MET A 153 29.09 58.37 45.07
CA MET A 153 29.37 56.96 45.39
C MET A 153 30.59 56.43 44.64
N PHE A 154 30.69 56.77 43.36
CA PHE A 154 31.72 56.30 42.46
C PHE A 154 31.92 57.26 41.29
N ASN A 155 33.16 57.69 41.05
CA ASN A 155 33.50 58.60 39.96
C ASN A 155 34.75 58.12 39.23
N ALA A 156 34.56 57.43 38.12
CA ALA A 156 35.61 57.09 37.17
C ALA A 156 34.99 56.79 35.81
N GLY A 157 34.92 57.80 34.93
CA GLY A 157 34.14 57.73 33.69
C GLY A 157 34.51 56.64 32.67
N TYR A 158 35.62 55.94 32.85
CA TYR A 158 36.06 54.83 31.97
C TYR A 158 36.14 53.49 32.71
N ALA A 159 35.64 53.44 33.93
CA ALA A 159 35.68 52.26 34.78
C ALA A 159 34.35 51.48 34.71
N LYS A 160 34.44 50.21 35.07
CA LYS A 160 33.27 49.35 35.32
C LYS A 160 32.96 49.33 36.79
N LEU A 161 31.67 49.37 37.11
CA LEU A 161 31.14 49.22 38.47
C LEU A 161 30.11 48.10 38.51
N THR A 162 30.34 47.11 39.36
CA THR A 162 29.42 46.01 39.64
C THR A 162 28.86 46.19 41.05
N LEU A 163 27.55 46.05 41.19
CA LEU A 163 26.81 46.21 42.44
C LEU A 163 26.17 44.87 42.82
N GLU A 164 26.48 44.39 44.02
CA GLU A 164 26.02 43.13 44.59
C GLU A 164 25.43 43.36 46.00
N GLY A 165 24.44 42.54 46.38
CA GLY A 165 23.83 42.63 47.71
C GLY A 165 23.13 43.96 47.97
N ASN A 166 23.17 44.43 49.21
CA ASN A 166 22.44 45.63 49.64
C ASN A 166 23.30 46.88 49.51
N ILE A 167 22.92 47.81 48.64
CA ILE A 167 23.67 49.05 48.41
C ILE A 167 22.77 50.25 48.68
N THR A 168 23.28 51.21 49.46
CA THR A 168 22.55 52.48 49.69
C THR A 168 23.47 53.68 49.55
N VAL A 169 23.00 54.75 48.91
CA VAL A 169 23.72 56.04 48.84
C VAL A 169 22.77 57.23 48.81
N ASP A 170 23.14 58.29 49.55
CA ASP A 170 22.60 59.65 49.38
C ASP A 170 23.76 60.58 48.98
N SER A 171 23.84 60.91 47.69
CA SER A 171 24.85 61.83 47.15
C SER A 171 24.35 63.27 47.21
N THR A 172 25.13 64.13 47.85
CA THR A 172 24.67 65.47 48.27
C THR A 172 25.19 66.60 47.38
N VAL A 173 26.23 66.38 46.58
CA VAL A 173 26.94 67.44 45.83
C VAL A 173 26.95 67.20 44.33
N SER A 174 27.29 65.99 43.89
CA SER A 174 27.40 65.61 42.47
C SER A 174 26.48 64.43 42.18
N GLU A 175 26.68 63.81 41.02
CA GLU A 175 26.06 62.55 40.68
C GLU A 175 26.38 61.47 41.70
N ALA A 176 25.54 60.43 41.79
CA ALA A 176 25.87 59.30 42.65
C ALA A 176 26.86 58.37 41.94
N ILE A 177 26.70 58.13 40.65
CA ILE A 177 27.58 57.27 39.87
C ILE A 177 27.97 57.98 38.58
N TYR A 178 29.27 58.06 38.31
CA TYR A 178 29.85 58.49 37.03
C TYR A 178 30.80 57.40 36.53
N ALA A 179 30.38 56.62 35.54
CA ALA A 179 31.09 55.43 35.03
C ALA A 179 30.80 55.18 33.54
N SER A 180 31.54 54.27 32.89
CA SER A 180 31.17 53.83 31.52
C SER A 180 30.25 52.61 31.53
N ASN A 181 30.38 51.75 32.55
CA ASN A 181 29.59 50.53 32.67
C ASN A 181 29.14 50.33 34.11
N VAL A 182 27.85 50.12 34.30
CA VAL A 182 27.26 49.78 35.61
C VAL A 182 26.45 48.50 35.46
N THR A 183 26.70 47.53 36.34
CA THR A 183 25.96 46.27 36.39
C THR A 183 25.40 46.04 37.78
N VAL A 184 24.09 45.87 37.89
CA VAL A 184 23.41 45.44 39.11
C VAL A 184 23.15 43.94 38.99
N LYS A 185 23.77 43.16 39.87
CA LYS A 185 23.74 41.70 39.83
C LYS A 185 22.43 41.14 40.38
N SER A 186 22.11 39.89 40.00
CA SER A 186 20.94 39.16 40.51
C SER A 186 20.95 39.13 42.05
N GLY A 187 19.78 39.33 42.66
CA GLY A 187 19.62 39.38 44.12
C GLY A 187 20.12 40.65 44.80
N ALA A 188 20.69 41.61 44.08
CA ALA A 188 21.07 42.90 44.65
C ALA A 188 19.84 43.80 44.90
N ASP A 189 19.86 44.57 45.98
CA ASP A 189 18.90 45.63 46.31
C ASP A 189 19.65 46.96 46.43
N VAL A 190 19.52 47.80 45.40
CA VAL A 190 20.32 49.02 45.22
C VAL A 190 19.42 50.25 45.31
N ASN A 191 19.66 51.10 46.29
CA ASN A 191 18.94 52.36 46.49
C ASN A 191 19.88 53.57 46.38
N ILE A 192 19.66 54.37 45.35
CA ILE A 192 20.47 55.54 45.01
C ILE A 192 19.60 56.79 45.10
N SER A 193 19.96 57.69 46.02
CA SER A 193 19.46 59.07 46.03
C SER A 193 20.58 60.04 45.65
N SER A 194 20.25 61.06 44.86
CA SER A 194 21.18 62.12 44.47
C SER A 194 20.49 63.48 44.48
N THR A 195 21.20 64.52 44.94
CA THR A 195 20.74 65.90 44.78
C THR A 195 20.86 66.36 43.33
N LYS A 196 21.81 65.84 42.56
CA LYS A 196 22.02 66.08 41.13
C LYS A 196 21.52 64.89 40.31
N SER A 197 22.07 64.66 39.12
CA SER A 197 21.76 63.43 38.39
C SER A 197 22.19 62.21 39.20
N ALA A 198 21.58 61.04 39.08
CA ALA A 198 21.94 59.90 39.92
C ALA A 198 22.94 58.98 39.21
N ILE A 199 22.59 58.42 38.06
CA ILE A 199 23.48 57.56 37.27
C ILE A 199 23.84 58.29 35.97
N TYR A 200 25.13 58.54 35.78
CA TYR A 200 25.70 59.12 34.57
C TYR A 200 26.58 58.08 33.88
N ILE A 201 26.21 57.70 32.65
CA ILE A 201 26.98 56.79 31.80
C ILE A 201 27.76 57.59 30.74
N GLU A 202 29.08 57.57 30.87
CA GLU A 202 30.03 58.25 29.97
C GLU A 202 30.52 57.34 28.84
N GLN A 203 31.01 57.93 27.75
CA GLN A 203 31.66 57.20 26.68
C GLN A 203 32.92 56.49 27.17
N ASN A 204 33.00 55.17 26.95
CA ASN A 204 34.25 54.45 27.08
C ASN A 204 35.19 54.83 25.92
N LYS A 205 36.27 55.56 26.24
CA LYS A 205 37.27 55.99 25.24
C LYS A 205 38.34 54.93 24.95
N VAL A 206 38.32 53.79 25.63
CA VAL A 206 39.29 52.71 25.43
C VAL A 206 38.69 51.58 24.60
N ASN A 207 39.43 51.22 23.54
CA ASN A 207 39.11 50.15 22.60
C ASN A 207 37.71 50.22 21.96
N ALA A 208 37.04 51.39 22.03
CA ALA A 208 35.65 51.58 21.62
C ALA A 208 34.68 50.54 22.23
N LEU A 209 34.94 50.11 23.48
CA LEU A 209 34.04 49.20 24.19
C LEU A 209 32.68 49.88 24.41
N PRO A 210 31.56 49.14 24.33
CA PRO A 210 30.25 49.72 24.54
C PRO A 210 30.06 50.13 26.01
N SER A 211 29.64 51.38 26.23
CA SER A 211 29.12 51.82 27.52
C SER A 211 27.77 51.14 27.81
N ALA A 212 27.45 50.86 29.07
CA ALA A 212 26.23 50.13 29.41
C ALA A 212 25.70 50.40 30.83
N LEU A 213 24.39 50.27 30.99
CA LEU A 213 23.75 50.07 32.28
C LEU A 213 22.93 48.78 32.19
N THR A 214 23.19 47.83 33.09
CA THR A 214 22.52 46.53 33.07
C THR A 214 22.00 46.18 34.45
N THR A 215 20.76 45.73 34.54
CA THR A 215 20.24 45.01 35.72
C THR A 215 19.98 43.56 35.34
N GLU A 216 20.45 42.61 36.16
CA GLU A 216 20.18 41.19 35.95
C GLU A 216 18.79 40.79 36.49
N ALA A 217 18.28 39.65 36.04
CA ALA A 217 17.02 39.10 36.53
C ALA A 217 17.05 38.91 38.06
N GLY A 218 15.95 39.26 38.73
CA GLY A 218 15.82 39.17 40.19
C GLY A 218 16.60 40.23 40.99
N SER A 219 17.16 41.25 40.33
CA SER A 219 17.72 42.43 41.00
C SER A 219 16.66 43.52 41.25
N SER A 220 16.91 44.42 42.21
CA SER A 220 16.11 45.63 42.45
C SER A 220 17.00 46.87 42.42
N LEU A 221 16.59 47.87 41.63
CA LEU A 221 17.27 49.15 41.51
C LEU A 221 16.27 50.29 41.69
N LEU A 222 16.46 51.11 42.71
CA LEU A 222 15.72 52.36 42.92
C LEU A 222 16.67 53.54 42.78
N VAL A 223 16.34 54.47 41.88
CA VAL A 223 17.14 55.65 41.57
C VAL A 223 16.28 56.89 41.68
N HIS A 224 16.64 57.81 42.57
CA HIS A 224 15.94 59.07 42.79
C HIS A 224 16.88 60.27 42.68
N SER A 225 16.60 61.16 41.73
CA SER A 225 17.26 62.44 41.55
C SER A 225 16.36 63.61 41.95
N LYS A 226 16.88 64.53 42.75
CA LYS A 226 16.14 65.72 43.21
C LYS A 226 16.17 66.87 42.20
N THR A 227 17.31 67.12 41.54
CA THR A 227 17.46 68.27 40.62
C THR A 227 18.00 67.95 39.23
N GLY A 228 18.60 66.76 39.04
CA GLY A 228 19.12 66.30 37.74
C GLY A 228 18.31 65.13 37.18
N HIS A 229 18.94 64.29 36.37
CA HIS A 229 18.31 63.10 35.78
C HIS A 229 18.46 61.88 36.70
N ALA A 230 17.47 60.99 36.76
CA ALA A 230 17.71 59.72 37.45
C ALA A 230 18.73 58.87 36.65
N PHE A 231 18.54 58.79 35.33
CA PHE A 231 19.50 58.24 34.39
C PHE A 231 19.87 59.25 33.30
N PHE A 232 21.17 59.41 33.05
CA PHE A 232 21.73 60.19 31.96
C PHE A 232 22.76 59.38 31.15
N GLY A 233 22.47 59.15 29.87
CA GLY A 233 23.42 58.60 28.92
C GLY A 233 24.04 59.69 28.05
N ALA A 234 25.37 59.83 28.08
CA ALA A 234 26.06 60.88 27.33
C ALA A 234 26.01 60.65 25.81
N ARG A 235 25.99 61.74 25.03
CA ARG A 235 25.84 61.74 23.55
C ARG A 235 26.71 60.73 22.80
N LEU A 236 27.95 60.55 23.23
CA LEU A 236 28.93 59.68 22.56
C LEU A 236 29.05 58.30 23.20
N ALA A 237 28.36 58.05 24.31
CA ALA A 237 28.36 56.75 24.97
C ALA A 237 27.59 55.71 24.16
N ALA A 238 26.47 56.11 23.53
CA ALA A 238 25.54 55.20 22.86
C ALA A 238 25.21 53.99 23.74
N ALA A 239 24.92 54.27 25.02
CA ALA A 239 24.91 53.27 26.06
C ALA A 239 23.85 52.20 25.79
N ALA A 240 24.24 50.93 25.86
CA ALA A 240 23.28 49.84 25.90
C ALA A 240 22.65 49.79 27.28
N VAL A 241 21.35 50.07 27.38
CA VAL A 241 20.61 50.00 28.65
C VAL A 241 19.66 48.81 28.60
N THR A 242 19.83 47.90 29.55
CA THR A 242 19.09 46.63 29.58
C THR A 242 18.62 46.32 31.00
N PHE A 243 17.32 46.10 31.18
CA PHE A 243 16.76 45.76 32.48
C PHE A 243 16.20 44.35 32.49
N GLY A 244 16.75 43.50 33.36
CA GLY A 244 16.27 42.15 33.63
C GLY A 244 15.52 42.00 34.95
N GLY A 245 15.74 42.91 35.91
CA GLY A 245 15.05 42.94 37.20
C GLY A 245 14.13 44.15 37.35
N ASP A 246 13.82 44.50 38.60
CA ASP A 246 13.02 45.67 38.95
C ASP A 246 13.89 46.94 38.85
N ALA A 247 13.46 47.95 38.09
CA ALA A 247 14.23 49.17 37.90
C ALA A 247 13.35 50.43 37.94
N ASN A 248 13.53 51.27 38.96
CA ASN A 248 12.73 52.46 39.19
C ASN A 248 13.60 53.72 39.07
N PHE A 249 13.26 54.60 38.14
CA PHE A 249 13.95 55.87 37.89
C PHE A 249 13.00 57.04 38.14
N ILE A 250 13.36 57.88 39.10
CA ILE A 250 12.54 58.99 39.58
C ILE A 250 13.36 60.28 39.52
N SER A 251 12.82 61.33 38.90
CA SER A 251 13.46 62.65 38.86
C SER A 251 12.46 63.75 39.21
N ASP A 252 12.71 64.53 40.25
CA ASP A 252 11.76 65.55 40.73
C ASP A 252 11.70 66.80 39.83
N ALA A 253 12.77 67.08 39.07
CA ALA A 253 12.95 68.34 38.36
C ALA A 253 13.17 68.22 36.85
N THR A 254 13.74 67.09 36.38
CA THR A 254 14.09 66.89 34.96
C THR A 254 13.63 65.53 34.44
N TYR A 255 14.13 65.09 33.29
CA TYR A 255 13.92 63.74 32.75
C TYR A 255 14.31 62.67 33.77
N ALA A 256 13.45 61.67 33.98
CA ALA A 256 13.81 60.49 34.75
C ALA A 256 14.77 59.60 33.96
N TYR A 257 14.52 59.43 32.66
CA TYR A 257 15.41 58.75 31.73
C TYR A 257 15.75 59.68 30.56
N TYR A 258 17.04 59.95 30.37
CA TYR A 258 17.54 60.76 29.26
C TYR A 258 18.72 60.08 28.55
N ASP A 259 18.51 59.62 27.32
CA ASP A 259 19.58 59.27 26.39
C ASP A 259 19.87 60.45 25.46
N GLU A 260 20.97 61.16 25.71
CA GLU A 260 21.37 62.33 24.92
C GLU A 260 21.71 61.96 23.47
N ALA A 261 22.14 60.71 23.21
CA ALA A 261 22.40 60.23 21.85
C ALA A 261 21.10 60.19 21.03
N ALA A 262 19.96 59.90 21.65
CA ALA A 262 18.66 59.96 20.99
C ALA A 262 18.31 61.38 20.50
N TYR A 263 18.85 62.43 21.15
CA TYR A 263 18.66 63.80 20.72
C TYR A 263 19.68 64.24 19.64
N TYR A 264 20.99 64.10 19.93
CA TYR A 264 22.05 64.70 19.12
C TYR A 264 22.79 63.74 18.18
N ASN A 265 22.72 62.42 18.42
CA ASN A 265 23.44 61.40 17.65
C ASN A 265 22.53 60.21 17.33
N GLN A 266 21.43 60.55 16.66
CA GLN A 266 20.28 59.68 16.47
C GLN A 266 20.61 58.32 15.86
N ALA A 267 21.61 58.22 14.98
CA ALA A 267 22.03 56.94 14.40
C ALA A 267 22.66 56.01 15.45
N ALA A 268 23.39 56.56 16.43
CA ALA A 268 24.12 55.81 17.45
C ALA A 268 23.24 55.41 18.65
N SER A 269 22.14 56.14 18.91
CA SER A 269 21.15 55.85 19.97
C SER A 269 20.80 54.37 20.06
N LYS A 270 20.67 53.84 21.28
CA LYS A 270 20.25 52.46 21.55
C LYS A 270 18.94 52.49 22.32
N ALA A 271 18.05 51.56 22.00
CA ALA A 271 16.81 51.44 22.76
C ALA A 271 17.11 50.96 24.19
N LEU A 272 16.37 51.50 25.15
CA LEU A 272 16.17 50.83 26.42
C LEU A 272 15.51 49.47 26.13
N ASP A 273 16.18 48.39 26.49
CA ASP A 273 15.75 47.02 26.21
C ASP A 273 15.29 46.35 27.51
N LEU A 274 13.99 46.14 27.64
CA LEU A 274 13.39 45.46 28.79
C LEU A 274 13.33 43.96 28.51
N LEU A 275 14.03 43.18 29.31
CA LEU A 275 14.08 41.72 29.17
C LEU A 275 12.83 41.07 29.79
N PRO A 276 12.50 39.82 29.40
CA PRO A 276 11.35 39.11 29.97
C PRO A 276 11.39 39.05 31.50
N GLY A 277 10.23 39.31 32.12
CA GLY A 277 10.06 39.31 33.58
C GLY A 277 10.53 40.57 34.30
N SER A 278 11.08 41.56 33.60
CA SER A 278 11.46 42.85 34.21
C SER A 278 10.25 43.75 34.47
N ASP A 279 10.34 44.59 35.51
CA ASP A 279 9.35 45.61 35.83
C ASP A 279 10.05 46.97 36.03
N THR A 280 9.63 47.98 35.27
CA THR A 280 10.29 49.28 35.25
C THR A 280 9.31 50.42 35.56
N LEU A 281 9.70 51.34 36.44
CA LEU A 281 9.01 52.61 36.65
C LEU A 281 9.87 53.76 36.18
N ILE A 282 9.36 54.60 35.29
CA ILE A 282 9.97 55.89 34.92
C ILE A 282 9.03 57.01 35.33
N LEU A 283 9.43 57.79 36.33
CA LEU A 283 8.60 58.82 36.95
C LEU A 283 9.27 60.20 36.86
N GLY A 284 8.79 61.05 35.97
CA GLY A 284 9.08 62.48 36.04
C GLY A 284 8.23 63.10 37.15
N GLY A 285 8.83 63.92 38.03
CA GLY A 285 8.19 64.47 39.22
C GLY A 285 7.18 65.57 38.93
N GLN A 286 6.32 65.86 39.91
CA GLN A 286 5.19 66.81 39.76
C GLN A 286 5.61 68.24 39.43
N SER A 287 6.82 68.64 39.83
CA SER A 287 7.41 69.95 39.51
C SER A 287 8.22 69.96 38.22
N SER A 288 8.45 68.79 37.59
CA SER A 288 9.28 68.69 36.39
C SER A 288 8.57 69.36 35.21
N LYS A 289 9.32 70.19 34.49
CA LYS A 289 8.88 70.81 33.23
C LYS A 289 9.22 69.96 32.01
N TYR A 290 9.85 68.81 32.21
CA TYR A 290 10.37 67.95 31.15
C TYR A 290 9.55 66.66 30.98
N THR A 291 9.72 65.99 29.85
CA THR A 291 9.17 64.64 29.67
C THR A 291 9.80 63.66 30.68
N ALA A 292 9.15 62.53 30.93
CA ALA A 292 9.71 61.51 31.82
C ALA A 292 10.81 60.69 31.13
N PHE A 293 10.63 60.39 29.84
CA PHE A 293 11.49 59.51 29.07
C PHE A 293 11.87 60.12 27.73
N TYR A 294 13.17 60.24 27.47
CA TYR A 294 13.71 60.63 26.17
C TYR A 294 14.71 59.56 25.70
N GLY A 295 14.36 58.82 24.65
CA GLY A 295 15.14 57.66 24.19
C GLY A 295 14.33 56.74 23.30
N ASP A 296 14.94 55.67 22.83
CA ASP A 296 14.23 54.60 22.10
C ASP A 296 13.82 53.49 23.06
N LEU A 297 12.75 52.75 22.76
CA LEU A 297 12.19 51.74 23.68
C LEU A 297 11.93 50.40 22.97
N ASN A 298 12.40 49.32 23.57
CA ASN A 298 12.10 47.94 23.20
C ASN A 298 11.60 47.18 24.42
N ILE A 299 10.38 46.66 24.33
CA ILE A 299 9.71 45.93 25.41
C ILE A 299 9.50 44.50 24.93
N ARG A 300 10.20 43.54 25.54
CA ARG A 300 10.09 42.12 25.19
C ARG A 300 8.88 41.47 25.87
N ASP A 301 8.59 40.23 25.47
CA ASP A 301 7.50 39.45 26.05
C ASP A 301 7.62 39.35 27.57
N ASN A 302 6.51 39.51 28.27
CA ASN A 302 6.42 39.47 29.73
C ASN A 302 7.24 40.54 30.47
N ALA A 303 7.73 41.57 29.79
CA ALA A 303 8.29 42.76 30.42
C ALA A 303 7.21 43.80 30.70
N ALA A 304 7.37 44.57 31.77
CA ALA A 304 6.45 45.62 32.19
C ALA A 304 7.14 46.97 32.35
N ILE A 305 6.50 48.05 31.89
CA ILE A 305 6.96 49.41 32.16
C ILE A 305 5.80 50.38 32.40
N PHE A 306 5.90 51.15 33.48
CA PHE A 306 5.03 52.28 33.74
C PHE A 306 5.81 53.60 33.61
N ILE A 307 5.34 54.48 32.72
CA ILE A 307 5.93 55.80 32.50
C ILE A 307 4.89 56.86 32.84
N GLN A 308 5.26 57.79 33.72
CA GLN A 308 4.42 58.92 34.08
C GLN A 308 5.22 60.23 33.99
N ALA A 309 4.72 61.17 33.20
CA ALA A 309 5.18 62.55 33.18
C ALA A 309 4.13 63.48 33.78
N TYR A 310 4.55 64.40 34.65
CA TYR A 310 3.70 65.48 35.17
C TYR A 310 3.96 66.84 34.51
N SER A 311 4.80 66.89 33.48
CA SER A 311 5.10 68.12 32.78
C SER A 311 3.85 68.77 32.18
N THR A 312 3.72 70.07 32.45
CA THR A 312 2.69 70.96 31.88
C THR A 312 3.17 71.76 30.69
N THR A 313 4.44 71.63 30.30
CA THR A 313 5.07 72.43 29.24
C THR A 313 5.53 71.60 28.05
N GLU A 314 6.04 70.39 28.28
CA GLU A 314 6.38 69.45 27.20
C GLU A 314 5.16 68.77 26.60
N ALA A 315 5.28 68.42 25.31
CA ALA A 315 4.18 67.87 24.54
C ALA A 315 3.84 66.43 24.87
N ALA A 316 4.80 65.59 25.29
CA ALA A 316 4.57 64.17 25.48
C ALA A 316 5.25 63.57 26.72
N ALA A 317 4.70 62.47 27.25
CA ALA A 317 5.30 61.72 28.36
C ALA A 317 6.51 60.89 27.96
N ILE A 318 6.59 60.48 26.69
CA ILE A 318 7.79 59.93 26.07
C ILE A 318 8.08 60.63 24.75
N PHE A 319 9.37 60.80 24.43
CA PHE A 319 9.82 61.13 23.08
C PHE A 319 10.72 60.00 22.56
N ALA A 320 10.17 59.22 21.63
CA ALA A 320 10.90 58.15 20.95
C ALA A 320 11.49 58.66 19.64
N ASN A 321 12.77 58.38 19.38
CA ASN A 321 13.47 58.94 18.24
C ASN A 321 13.45 58.00 17.03
N LYS A 322 14.11 56.84 17.11
CA LYS A 322 13.99 55.72 16.18
C LYS A 322 12.65 55.03 16.33
N GLY A 323 12.17 54.85 17.56
CA GLY A 323 10.90 54.18 17.76
C GLY A 323 10.62 53.54 19.11
N LEU A 324 9.43 52.94 19.16
CA LEU A 324 8.93 52.09 20.24
C LEU A 324 8.54 50.74 19.63
N VAL A 325 9.07 49.67 20.18
CA VAL A 325 8.71 48.30 19.80
C VAL A 325 8.20 47.57 21.05
N ALA A 326 7.02 46.98 20.94
CA ALA A 326 6.43 46.14 21.98
C ALA A 326 6.08 44.77 21.39
N ALA A 327 6.67 43.74 21.99
CA ALA A 327 6.41 42.34 21.66
C ALA A 327 4.96 41.93 22.02
N PRO A 328 4.52 40.72 21.64
CA PRO A 328 3.15 40.29 21.88
C PRO A 328 2.66 40.34 23.32
N ASP A 329 3.47 39.85 24.26
CA ASP A 329 3.12 39.79 25.69
C ASP A 329 3.77 40.92 26.50
N ALA A 330 4.22 41.97 25.83
CA ALA A 330 4.76 43.17 26.46
C ALA A 330 3.65 43.95 27.18
N ASN A 331 4.00 44.60 28.29
CA ASN A 331 3.05 45.36 29.09
C ASN A 331 3.57 46.77 29.29
N PHE A 332 2.78 47.78 28.92
CA PHE A 332 3.14 49.13 29.27
C PHE A 332 1.95 50.03 29.55
N ARG A 333 2.20 51.02 30.40
CA ARG A 333 1.30 52.15 30.61
C ARG A 333 2.10 53.44 30.53
N ILE A 334 1.66 54.36 29.69
CA ILE A 334 2.29 55.66 29.49
C ILE A 334 1.24 56.71 29.79
N VAL A 335 1.54 57.61 30.72
CA VAL A 335 0.61 58.64 31.18
C VAL A 335 1.29 60.00 31.15
N SER A 336 0.61 60.96 30.53
CA SER A 336 0.92 62.37 30.60
C SER A 336 -0.14 63.09 31.41
N ALA A 337 0.26 63.95 32.34
CA ALA A 337 -0.68 64.73 33.15
C ALA A 337 -1.44 65.79 32.34
N SER A 338 -0.82 66.35 31.30
CA SER A 338 -1.36 67.49 30.55
C SER A 338 -1.02 67.52 29.07
N GLY A 339 -0.14 66.63 28.59
CA GLY A 339 0.21 66.51 27.18
C GLY A 339 -0.20 65.15 26.60
N ASN A 340 0.45 64.78 25.51
CA ASN A 340 0.28 63.51 24.81
C ASN A 340 1.00 62.37 25.52
N ALA A 341 0.55 61.13 25.33
CA ALA A 341 1.27 59.97 25.85
C ALA A 341 2.62 59.79 25.12
N ILE A 342 2.58 59.82 23.79
CA ILE A 342 3.72 59.51 22.93
C ILE A 342 3.99 60.66 21.96
N GLY A 343 5.26 61.01 21.80
CA GLY A 343 5.76 61.96 20.81
C GLY A 343 6.85 61.34 19.94
N GLY A 344 7.06 61.95 18.77
CA GLY A 344 8.05 61.53 17.80
C GLY A 344 9.24 62.48 17.69
N LYS A 345 10.05 62.24 16.67
CA LYS A 345 11.26 62.99 16.35
C LYS A 345 11.02 64.49 16.08
N VAL A 346 12.02 65.30 16.47
CA VAL A 346 12.05 66.78 16.40
C VAL A 346 12.34 67.32 14.99
N SER A 347 13.04 66.55 14.14
CA SER A 347 13.47 66.93 12.78
C SER A 347 12.68 66.15 11.70
N SER A 348 12.88 66.44 10.41
CA SER A 348 12.10 65.97 9.23
C SER A 348 12.02 64.44 8.99
N GLY A 349 12.33 63.60 9.98
CA GLY A 349 12.14 62.15 9.95
C GLY A 349 11.05 61.70 10.91
N THR A 350 10.57 60.48 10.72
CA THR A 350 9.56 59.86 11.58
C THR A 350 10.16 58.84 12.55
N SER A 351 9.43 58.54 13.63
CA SER A 351 9.76 57.53 14.63
C SER A 351 8.83 56.32 14.43
N LYS A 352 9.38 55.12 14.27
CA LYS A 352 8.56 53.92 13.99
C LYS A 352 7.97 53.38 15.30
N VAL A 353 6.67 53.09 15.29
CA VAL A 353 6.02 52.34 16.37
C VAL A 353 5.56 51.00 15.83
N VAL A 354 5.89 49.92 16.55
CA VAL A 354 5.49 48.54 16.24
C VAL A 354 4.92 47.93 17.52
N LEU A 355 3.64 47.55 17.46
CA LEU A 355 2.90 46.95 18.56
C LEU A 355 2.35 45.59 18.08
N GLN A 356 2.51 44.53 18.87
CA GLN A 356 2.16 43.15 18.46
C GLN A 356 1.17 42.45 19.41
N SER A 357 0.24 43.20 20.01
CA SER A 357 -0.50 42.79 21.21
C SER A 357 -1.28 41.48 21.11
N THR A 358 -1.29 40.69 22.17
CA THR A 358 -2.26 39.60 22.38
C THR A 358 -3.61 40.09 22.94
N ILE A 359 -3.66 41.29 23.53
CA ILE A 359 -4.83 41.85 24.24
C ILE A 359 -5.40 43.12 23.57
N GLY A 360 -4.59 43.82 22.78
CA GLY A 360 -4.89 45.16 22.27
C GLY A 360 -4.39 46.30 23.16
N LEU A 361 -5.06 47.46 23.07
CA LEU A 361 -4.62 48.73 23.66
C LEU A 361 -5.81 49.63 24.03
N SER A 362 -5.75 50.25 25.21
CA SER A 362 -6.71 51.26 25.68
C SER A 362 -6.10 52.66 25.67
N THR A 363 -6.89 53.67 25.28
CA THR A 363 -6.45 55.07 25.24
C THR A 363 -7.41 55.98 25.98
N TRP A 364 -6.87 57.03 26.60
CA TRP A 364 -7.63 58.14 27.15
C TRP A 364 -7.22 59.42 26.46
N ASN A 365 -8.21 60.16 25.98
CA ASN A 365 -7.95 61.44 25.35
C ASN A 365 -7.59 62.51 26.39
N LEU A 366 -6.97 63.62 25.96
CA LEU A 366 -6.56 64.77 26.78
C LEU A 366 -7.65 65.22 27.76
N THR A 367 -8.92 65.17 27.34
CA THR A 367 -10.10 65.58 28.11
C THR A 367 -10.64 64.54 29.10
N THR A 368 -10.14 63.30 29.08
CA THR A 368 -10.72 62.15 29.80
C THR A 368 -9.86 61.74 31.00
N PRO A 369 -10.34 61.80 32.25
CA PRO A 369 -9.58 61.41 33.45
C PRO A 369 -8.93 60.01 33.38
N SER A 370 -7.71 59.86 33.91
CA SER A 370 -6.94 58.60 33.86
C SER A 370 -7.49 57.48 34.73
N ASN A 371 -8.42 57.83 35.61
CA ASN A 371 -9.16 56.90 36.48
C ASN A 371 -10.61 56.68 35.99
N SER A 372 -10.97 57.15 34.80
CA SER A 372 -12.26 56.84 34.17
C SER A 372 -12.12 55.68 33.18
N LYS A 373 -13.25 55.27 32.57
CA LYS A 373 -13.22 54.38 31.42
C LYS A 373 -12.38 54.98 30.29
N PRO A 374 -11.69 54.16 29.48
CA PRO A 374 -10.93 54.63 28.33
C PRO A 374 -11.85 55.31 27.32
N THR A 375 -11.29 56.25 26.56
CA THR A 375 -11.98 56.89 25.44
C THR A 375 -12.13 55.92 24.27
N ASN A 376 -11.07 55.16 23.97
CA ASN A 376 -11.12 54.12 22.94
C ASN A 376 -10.39 52.87 23.42
N GLU A 377 -10.86 51.73 22.96
CA GLU A 377 -10.22 50.43 23.12
C GLU A 377 -10.02 49.82 21.72
N TYR A 378 -8.81 49.36 21.45
CA TYR A 378 -8.41 48.84 20.16
C TYR A 378 -7.93 47.42 20.32
N GLN A 379 -8.74 46.47 19.84
CA GLN A 379 -8.34 45.08 19.68
C GLN A 379 -7.59 44.92 18.36
N PHE A 380 -6.34 44.44 18.40
CA PHE A 380 -5.48 44.19 17.24
C PHE A 380 -4.41 43.16 17.63
N SER A 381 -3.97 42.33 16.66
CA SER A 381 -2.75 41.51 16.82
C SER A 381 -1.49 42.28 16.39
N LYS A 382 -1.66 43.32 15.56
CA LYS A 382 -0.55 44.13 15.08
C LYS A 382 -0.97 45.55 14.76
N ALA A 383 -0.15 46.52 15.15
CA ALA A 383 -0.24 47.90 14.70
C ALA A 383 1.16 48.47 14.42
N GLU A 384 1.36 48.99 13.21
CA GLU A 384 2.56 49.72 12.81
C GLU A 384 2.19 51.13 12.36
N PHE A 385 2.94 52.14 12.81
CA PHE A 385 2.76 53.52 12.36
C PHE A 385 4.05 54.34 12.54
N SER A 386 4.07 55.51 11.93
CA SER A 386 5.18 56.47 12.00
C SER A 386 4.72 57.73 12.73
N LEU A 387 5.40 58.08 13.82
CA LEU A 387 5.17 59.30 14.60
C LEU A 387 6.03 60.46 14.09
N LEU A 388 5.44 61.64 14.02
CA LEU A 388 6.14 62.90 13.75
C LEU A 388 5.66 63.99 14.70
N GLY A 389 6.58 64.83 15.16
CA GLY A 389 6.27 66.02 15.95
C GLY A 389 6.65 65.88 17.42
N TRP A 390 7.13 66.99 17.99
CA TRP A 390 7.63 67.08 19.36
C TRP A 390 6.95 68.18 20.19
N ALA A 391 6.23 69.11 19.53
CA ALA A 391 5.56 70.23 20.18
C ALA A 391 4.08 69.92 20.48
N PRO A 392 3.46 70.61 21.46
CA PRO A 392 2.07 70.35 21.82
C PRO A 392 1.14 70.51 20.62
N SER A 393 0.17 69.61 20.50
CA SER A 393 -0.89 69.68 19.49
C SER A 393 -0.45 69.54 18.02
N VAL A 394 0.80 69.16 17.73
CA VAL A 394 1.31 68.89 16.37
C VAL A 394 1.85 67.46 16.17
N ILE A 395 1.53 66.55 17.10
CA ILE A 395 1.96 65.15 16.99
C ILE A 395 1.05 64.45 15.99
N THR A 396 1.62 63.76 15.01
CA THR A 396 0.88 63.07 13.96
C THR A 396 1.33 61.63 13.81
N ALA A 397 0.39 60.76 13.45
CA ALA A 397 0.67 59.41 13.00
C ALA A 397 0.46 59.34 11.47
N SER A 398 1.39 58.69 10.79
CA SER A 398 1.36 58.41 9.36
C SER A 398 1.66 56.92 9.12
N ASN A 399 1.35 56.41 7.93
CA ASN A 399 1.54 55.00 7.59
C ASN A 399 0.91 54.05 8.61
N VAL A 400 -0.27 54.41 9.14
CA VAL A 400 -1.00 53.60 10.13
C VAL A 400 -1.50 52.33 9.45
N ASN A 401 -1.05 51.18 9.94
CA ASN A 401 -1.40 49.87 9.44
C ASN A 401 -1.62 48.88 10.60
N SER A 402 -2.84 48.44 10.76
CA SER A 402 -3.26 47.46 11.76
C SER A 402 -4.31 46.52 11.17
N ASP A 403 -4.44 45.32 11.74
CA ASP A 403 -5.58 44.43 11.51
C ASP A 403 -6.89 44.95 12.14
N SER A 404 -6.82 46.03 12.94
CA SER A 404 -7.97 46.71 13.52
C SER A 404 -8.46 47.88 12.67
N ALA A 405 -9.67 47.74 12.10
CA ALA A 405 -10.33 48.83 11.36
C ALA A 405 -10.55 50.07 12.25
N ALA A 406 -10.88 49.89 13.53
CA ALA A 406 -11.07 50.98 14.47
C ALA A 406 -9.75 51.72 14.72
N PHE A 407 -8.64 51.00 14.88
CA PHE A 407 -7.32 51.62 15.06
C PHE A 407 -6.92 52.44 13.84
N ASN A 408 -7.02 51.85 12.63
CA ASN A 408 -6.65 52.50 11.37
C ASN A 408 -7.39 53.82 11.12
N THR A 409 -8.64 53.93 11.57
CA THR A 409 -9.51 55.07 11.26
C THR A 409 -9.55 56.13 12.35
N SER A 410 -9.31 55.78 13.61
CA SER A 410 -9.56 56.67 14.74
C SER A 410 -8.37 56.90 15.68
N PHE A 411 -7.31 56.10 15.59
CA PHE A 411 -6.14 56.31 16.43
C PHE A 411 -5.45 57.64 16.08
N ASN A 412 -5.42 58.56 17.04
CA ASN A 412 -4.79 59.86 16.89
C ASN A 412 -3.93 60.20 18.12
N PRO A 413 -2.59 60.05 18.06
CA PRO A 413 -1.72 60.30 19.20
C PRO A 413 -1.78 61.76 19.68
N ASN A 414 -2.19 62.71 18.83
CA ASN A 414 -2.36 64.11 19.20
C ASN A 414 -3.46 64.35 20.23
N LEU A 415 -4.41 63.41 20.35
CA LEU A 415 -5.52 63.52 21.28
C LEU A 415 -5.32 62.65 22.51
N VAL A 416 -4.37 61.71 22.49
CA VAL A 416 -4.21 60.68 23.51
C VAL A 416 -3.19 61.12 24.56
N ARG A 417 -3.60 61.20 25.81
CA ARG A 417 -2.72 61.53 26.96
C ARG A 417 -2.23 60.30 27.70
N GLU A 418 -2.95 59.19 27.57
CA GLU A 418 -2.63 57.95 28.23
C GLU A 418 -2.88 56.76 27.31
N ILE A 419 -1.93 55.83 27.33
CA ILE A 419 -1.97 54.57 26.61
C ILE A 419 -1.71 53.46 27.61
N ALA A 420 -2.53 52.43 27.57
CA ALA A 420 -2.33 51.20 28.30
C ALA A 420 -2.38 50.01 27.33
N TYR A 421 -1.37 49.17 27.39
CA TYR A 421 -1.12 48.08 26.44
C TYR A 421 -0.81 46.78 27.19
N GLY A 422 -1.22 45.65 26.62
CA GLY A 422 -1.10 44.35 27.28
C GLY A 422 -1.89 44.32 28.59
N SER A 423 -1.30 43.82 29.66
CA SER A 423 -1.93 43.67 30.98
C SER A 423 -2.37 44.97 31.66
N TYR A 424 -1.91 46.13 31.18
CA TYR A 424 -2.41 47.43 31.67
C TYR A 424 -3.69 47.88 30.96
N SER A 425 -4.01 47.30 29.79
CA SER A 425 -5.20 47.62 29.03
C SER A 425 -6.46 47.17 29.78
N THR A 426 -7.54 47.95 29.69
CA THR A 426 -8.86 47.52 30.21
C THR A 426 -9.44 46.34 29.43
N LEU A 427 -8.88 46.04 28.25
CA LEU A 427 -9.20 44.84 27.49
C LEU A 427 -8.65 43.56 28.15
N ALA A 428 -7.63 43.65 29.01
CA ALA A 428 -7.07 42.49 29.71
C ALA A 428 -8.09 41.85 30.65
N ASP A 429 -8.84 42.66 31.40
CA ASP A 429 -9.91 42.17 32.28
C ASP A 429 -11.03 41.50 31.46
N LYS A 430 -11.40 42.09 30.31
CA LYS A 430 -12.41 41.51 29.42
C LYS A 430 -11.95 40.18 28.83
N GLU A 431 -10.70 40.09 28.40
CA GLU A 431 -10.16 38.85 27.85
C GLU A 431 -10.12 37.76 28.91
N LYS A 432 -9.74 38.09 30.13
CA LYS A 432 -9.81 37.18 31.27
C LYS A 432 -11.24 36.67 31.49
N GLU A 433 -12.25 37.54 31.47
CA GLU A 433 -13.66 37.14 31.58
C GLU A 433 -14.10 36.21 30.43
N LEU A 434 -13.64 36.45 29.20
CA LEU A 434 -13.94 35.61 28.03
C LEU A 434 -13.29 34.22 28.15
N VAL A 435 -12.03 34.16 28.60
CA VAL A 435 -11.32 32.91 28.86
C VAL A 435 -12.02 32.13 29.96
N GLU A 436 -12.36 32.75 31.10
CA GLU A 436 -13.07 32.09 32.21
C GLU A 436 -14.45 31.57 31.76
N ALA A 437 -15.17 32.31 30.92
CA ALA A 437 -16.45 31.87 30.37
C ALA A 437 -16.31 30.68 29.41
N ALA A 438 -15.26 30.66 28.58
CA ALA A 438 -14.97 29.55 27.68
C ALA A 438 -14.49 28.31 28.45
N GLU A 439 -13.58 28.47 29.41
CA GLU A 439 -13.14 27.42 30.34
C GLU A 439 -14.34 26.80 31.07
N THR A 440 -15.23 27.62 31.63
CA THR A 440 -16.46 27.14 32.27
C THR A 440 -17.33 26.36 31.30
N SER A 441 -17.56 26.89 30.10
CA SER A 441 -18.40 26.24 29.09
C SER A 441 -17.83 24.89 28.64
N VAL A 442 -16.51 24.77 28.51
CA VAL A 442 -15.82 23.52 28.16
C VAL A 442 -15.84 22.54 29.33
N ASN A 443 -15.48 22.96 30.54
CA ASN A 443 -15.48 22.12 31.73
C ASN A 443 -16.89 21.56 32.01
N ASP A 444 -17.94 22.35 31.74
CA ASP A 444 -19.33 21.93 31.92
C ASP A 444 -19.75 20.76 31.01
N LEU A 445 -18.99 20.44 29.98
CA LEU A 445 -19.22 19.27 29.13
C LEU A 445 -18.81 17.97 29.83
N PHE A 446 -17.94 18.04 30.83
CA PHE A 446 -17.31 16.90 31.49
C PHE A 446 -17.82 16.65 32.91
N ASN A 447 -17.81 15.39 33.34
CA ASN A 447 -18.14 15.03 34.71
C ASN A 447 -17.16 15.67 35.69
N ASN A 448 -17.70 16.32 36.74
CA ASN A 448 -16.94 17.08 37.73
C ASN A 448 -16.05 18.22 37.17
N GLY A 449 -16.27 18.65 35.91
CA GLY A 449 -15.41 19.64 35.27
C GLY A 449 -14.03 19.13 34.88
N ASP A 450 -13.79 17.82 34.91
CA ASP A 450 -12.50 17.23 34.55
C ASP A 450 -12.41 16.97 33.04
N VAL A 451 -11.71 17.85 32.33
CA VAL A 451 -11.49 17.75 30.87
C VAL A 451 -10.70 16.51 30.42
N ASN A 452 -10.04 15.80 31.35
CA ASN A 452 -9.41 14.51 31.08
C ASN A 452 -10.32 13.32 31.40
N GLY A 453 -11.50 13.57 31.97
CA GLY A 453 -12.51 12.59 32.32
C GLY A 453 -13.49 12.30 31.19
N THR A 454 -14.67 11.79 31.56
CA THR A 454 -15.73 11.51 30.59
C THR A 454 -16.74 12.65 30.49
N ILE A 455 -17.36 12.82 29.32
CA ILE A 455 -18.47 13.76 29.15
C ILE A 455 -19.68 13.40 30.03
N LYS A 456 -20.49 14.39 30.38
CA LYS A 456 -21.78 14.17 31.06
C LYS A 456 -22.77 13.47 30.11
N ASP A 457 -23.68 12.70 30.68
CA ASP A 457 -24.78 12.09 29.91
C ASP A 457 -25.66 13.15 29.23
N THR A 458 -25.78 14.34 29.82
CA THR A 458 -26.53 15.47 29.28
C THR A 458 -25.77 16.27 28.23
N THR A 459 -24.49 15.99 28.00
CA THR A 459 -23.71 16.66 26.95
C THR A 459 -24.20 16.20 25.59
N ASP A 460 -24.66 17.14 24.78
CA ASP A 460 -25.15 16.94 23.41
C ASP A 460 -24.44 17.90 22.45
N GLN A 461 -24.79 17.85 21.16
CA GLN A 461 -24.17 18.70 20.15
C GLN A 461 -24.41 20.19 20.42
N ALA A 462 -25.58 20.57 20.98
CA ALA A 462 -25.88 21.96 21.28
C ALA A 462 -25.00 22.51 22.42
N ALA A 463 -24.65 21.67 23.40
CA ALA A 463 -23.70 22.02 24.44
C ALA A 463 -22.28 22.22 23.87
N ILE A 464 -21.83 21.35 22.95
CA ILE A 464 -20.55 21.50 22.24
C ILE A 464 -20.53 22.81 21.44
N ASP A 465 -21.56 23.08 20.65
CA ASP A 465 -21.66 24.29 19.83
C ASP A 465 -21.63 25.57 20.68
N LYS A 466 -22.30 25.57 21.84
CA LYS A 466 -22.27 26.68 22.78
C LYS A 466 -20.87 26.92 23.37
N ALA A 467 -20.14 25.85 23.71
CA ALA A 467 -18.75 25.97 24.15
C ALA A 467 -17.86 26.50 23.02
N GLN A 468 -18.06 26.06 21.77
CA GLN A 468 -17.36 26.58 20.59
C GLN A 468 -17.59 28.08 20.41
N GLU A 469 -18.83 28.57 20.58
CA GLU A 469 -19.15 30.00 20.52
C GLU A 469 -18.42 30.82 21.59
N ALA A 470 -18.23 30.26 22.79
CA ALA A 470 -17.47 30.91 23.85
C ALA A 470 -15.97 30.98 23.50
N ILE A 471 -15.39 29.88 23.05
CA ILE A 471 -13.99 29.80 22.58
C ILE A 471 -13.74 30.80 21.43
N ASN A 472 -14.69 30.95 20.52
CA ASN A 472 -14.55 31.86 19.37
C ASN A 472 -14.35 33.33 19.78
N LYS A 473 -14.83 33.73 20.96
CA LYS A 473 -14.69 35.09 21.49
C LYS A 473 -13.33 35.37 22.13
N VAL A 474 -12.61 34.32 22.57
CA VAL A 474 -11.26 34.43 23.13
C VAL A 474 -10.31 34.96 22.05
N THR A 475 -9.52 35.99 22.40
CA THR A 475 -8.57 36.64 21.49
C THR A 475 -7.15 36.11 21.64
N ASP A 476 -6.78 35.60 22.82
CA ASP A 476 -5.49 34.95 23.07
C ASP A 476 -5.41 33.63 22.27
N PRO A 477 -4.48 33.54 21.30
CA PRO A 477 -4.40 32.38 20.41
C PRO A 477 -3.94 31.11 21.12
N ALA A 478 -3.10 31.21 22.16
CA ALA A 478 -2.60 30.04 22.90
C ALA A 478 -3.74 29.47 23.76
N LYS A 479 -4.44 30.33 24.50
CA LYS A 479 -5.60 29.91 25.33
C LYS A 479 -6.73 29.33 24.48
N LYS A 480 -7.00 29.95 23.33
CA LYS A 480 -8.01 29.46 22.39
C LYS A 480 -7.69 28.06 21.87
N ALA A 481 -6.42 27.78 21.56
CA ALA A 481 -5.99 26.47 21.08
C ALA A 481 -6.11 25.38 22.16
N ASP A 482 -5.72 25.69 23.40
CA ASP A 482 -5.85 24.75 24.53
C ASP A 482 -7.33 24.40 24.79
N LEU A 483 -8.21 25.39 24.78
CA LEU A 483 -9.65 25.19 24.93
C LEU A 483 -10.25 24.38 23.78
N GLN A 484 -9.83 24.66 22.54
CA GLN A 484 -10.29 23.93 21.36
C GLN A 484 -9.95 22.44 21.45
N LYS A 485 -8.73 22.12 21.89
CA LYS A 485 -8.31 20.73 22.10
C LYS A 485 -9.22 19.98 23.08
N ASN A 486 -9.60 20.62 24.19
CA ASN A 486 -10.50 20.03 25.18
C ASN A 486 -11.92 19.85 24.62
N LEU A 487 -12.40 20.81 23.82
CA LEU A 487 -13.69 20.71 23.13
C LEU A 487 -13.72 19.57 22.11
N ASP A 488 -12.64 19.40 21.35
CA ASP A 488 -12.51 18.33 20.34
C ASP A 488 -12.55 16.94 21.00
N GLU A 489 -11.95 16.79 22.19
CA GLU A 489 -12.05 15.57 22.99
C GLU A 489 -13.50 15.31 23.46
N ALA A 490 -14.21 16.34 23.92
CA ALA A 490 -15.63 16.21 24.27
C ALA A 490 -16.49 15.76 23.07
N GLN A 491 -16.25 16.36 21.89
CA GLN A 491 -16.94 15.99 20.65
C GLN A 491 -16.64 14.54 20.25
N LYS A 492 -15.39 14.11 20.39
CA LYS A 492 -15.01 12.71 20.12
C LYS A 492 -15.78 11.75 21.03
N GLN A 493 -15.82 12.02 22.33
CA GLN A 493 -16.55 11.16 23.27
C GLN A 493 -18.06 11.14 23.01
N LEU A 494 -18.65 12.27 22.61
CA LEU A 494 -20.05 12.35 22.19
C LEU A 494 -20.32 11.42 21.00
N ASN A 495 -19.49 11.51 19.97
CA ASN A 495 -19.59 10.66 18.79
C ASN A 495 -19.43 9.18 19.15
N ASP A 496 -18.46 8.85 20.00
CA ASP A 496 -18.20 7.47 20.45
C ASP A 496 -19.42 6.91 21.22
N ARG A 497 -20.02 7.70 22.12
CA ARG A 497 -21.24 7.33 22.86
C ARG A 497 -22.44 7.11 21.95
N ASP A 498 -22.68 8.03 21.01
CA ASP A 498 -23.83 7.96 20.11
C ASP A 498 -23.69 6.78 19.12
N ASN A 499 -22.47 6.51 18.66
CA ASN A 499 -22.16 5.33 17.85
C ASN A 499 -22.35 4.02 18.62
N ALA A 500 -21.96 3.96 19.89
CA ALA A 500 -22.17 2.78 20.73
C ALA A 500 -23.67 2.49 20.94
N ALA A 501 -24.49 3.52 21.15
CA ALA A 501 -25.94 3.39 21.26
C ALA A 501 -26.57 2.89 19.94
N ALA A 502 -26.15 3.45 18.80
CA ALA A 502 -26.60 3.01 17.49
C ALA A 502 -26.18 1.57 17.19
N GLU A 503 -24.96 1.19 17.56
CA GLU A 503 -24.48 -0.18 17.41
C GLU A 503 -25.30 -1.18 18.23
N LYS A 504 -25.59 -0.86 19.48
CA LYS A 504 -26.47 -1.69 20.32
C LYS A 504 -27.84 -1.91 19.67
N ALA A 505 -28.46 -0.85 19.13
CA ALA A 505 -29.75 -0.97 18.44
C ALA A 505 -29.66 -1.85 17.17
N ARG A 506 -28.55 -1.76 16.41
CA ARG A 506 -28.33 -2.64 15.25
C ARG A 506 -28.17 -4.10 15.65
N GLN A 507 -27.46 -4.37 16.75
CA GLN A 507 -27.32 -5.72 17.30
C GLN A 507 -28.66 -6.30 17.75
N GLU A 508 -29.46 -5.54 18.50
CA GLU A 508 -30.79 -5.97 18.98
C GLU A 508 -31.75 -6.25 17.80
N ALA A 509 -31.74 -5.40 16.75
CA ALA A 509 -32.57 -5.60 15.56
C ALA A 509 -32.16 -6.83 14.74
N ALA A 510 -30.85 -7.10 14.60
CA ALA A 510 -30.34 -8.27 13.92
C ALA A 510 -30.63 -9.56 14.71
N GLU A 511 -30.46 -9.53 16.03
CA GLU A 511 -30.81 -10.65 16.92
C GLU A 511 -32.30 -10.98 16.87
N ALA A 512 -33.18 -9.97 16.92
CA ALA A 512 -34.61 -10.17 16.76
C ALA A 512 -34.97 -10.77 15.40
N SER A 513 -34.31 -10.33 14.32
CA SER A 513 -34.56 -10.85 12.96
C SER A 513 -34.13 -12.30 12.80
N VAL A 514 -33.00 -12.70 13.40
CA VAL A 514 -32.51 -14.09 13.38
C VAL A 514 -33.39 -14.99 14.23
N ASN A 515 -33.71 -14.58 15.46
CA ASN A 515 -34.56 -15.38 16.35
C ASN A 515 -35.95 -15.63 15.74
N ASP A 516 -36.50 -14.65 14.99
CA ASP A 516 -37.81 -14.80 14.35
C ASP A 516 -37.86 -15.89 13.25
N LEU A 517 -36.71 -16.39 12.78
CA LEU A 517 -36.63 -17.51 11.85
C LEU A 517 -36.96 -18.86 12.50
N PHE A 518 -36.85 -18.95 13.83
CA PHE A 518 -36.95 -20.19 14.61
C PHE A 518 -38.24 -20.26 15.43
N ASN A 519 -38.72 -21.48 15.68
CA ASN A 519 -39.87 -21.70 16.55
C ASN A 519 -39.57 -21.22 17.97
N ASN A 520 -40.49 -20.45 18.56
CA ASN A 520 -40.35 -19.83 19.88
C ASN A 520 -39.12 -18.91 20.05
N GLY A 521 -38.46 -18.51 18.95
CA GLY A 521 -37.22 -17.72 19.03
C GLY A 521 -35.98 -18.50 19.44
N ASP A 522 -36.05 -19.84 19.45
CA ASP A 522 -34.95 -20.72 19.88
C ASP A 522 -34.04 -21.07 18.70
N VAL A 523 -32.88 -20.43 18.62
CA VAL A 523 -31.88 -20.62 17.55
C VAL A 523 -31.22 -22.01 17.56
N GLU A 524 -31.36 -22.78 18.65
CA GLU A 524 -30.94 -24.18 18.69
C GLU A 524 -32.05 -25.15 18.27
N GLY A 525 -33.28 -24.64 18.10
CA GLY A 525 -34.46 -25.37 17.69
C GLY A 525 -34.64 -25.48 16.18
N THR A 526 -35.88 -25.78 15.75
CA THR A 526 -36.22 -25.86 14.33
C THR A 526 -36.74 -24.54 13.76
N ILE A 527 -36.48 -24.28 12.48
CA ILE A 527 -37.07 -23.13 11.78
C ILE A 527 -38.61 -23.22 11.76
N LYS A 528 -39.27 -22.06 11.66
CA LYS A 528 -40.73 -22.00 11.47
C LYS A 528 -41.13 -22.52 10.09
N ASP A 529 -42.34 -23.06 9.97
CA ASP A 529 -42.91 -23.45 8.67
C ASP A 529 -43.01 -22.27 7.70
N THR A 530 -43.20 -21.05 8.23
CA THR A 530 -43.26 -19.81 7.46
C THR A 530 -41.88 -19.24 7.08
N THR A 531 -40.78 -19.79 7.61
CA THR A 531 -39.44 -19.33 7.27
C THR A 531 -39.11 -19.75 5.85
N ASP A 532 -38.92 -18.78 4.96
CA ASP A 532 -38.54 -18.95 3.55
C ASP A 532 -37.25 -18.18 3.24
N GLN A 533 -36.80 -18.22 1.99
CA GLN A 533 -35.57 -17.52 1.59
C GLN A 533 -35.65 -16.00 1.79
N ALA A 534 -36.83 -15.39 1.62
CA ALA A 534 -37.01 -13.95 1.81
C ALA A 534 -36.84 -13.55 3.29
N ALA A 535 -37.29 -14.40 4.22
CA ALA A 535 -37.06 -14.22 5.65
C ALA A 535 -35.55 -14.31 5.99
N ILE A 536 -34.83 -15.28 5.42
CA ILE A 536 -33.37 -15.41 5.59
C ILE A 536 -32.64 -14.17 5.06
N ASP A 537 -32.98 -13.71 3.85
CA ASP A 537 -32.33 -12.55 3.22
C ASP A 537 -32.53 -11.26 4.06
N LYS A 538 -33.73 -11.08 4.62
CA LYS A 538 -34.02 -9.94 5.51
C LYS A 538 -33.21 -9.99 6.81
N ALA A 539 -33.03 -11.16 7.41
CA ALA A 539 -32.16 -11.32 8.56
C ALA A 539 -30.68 -11.04 8.19
N GLN A 540 -30.23 -11.48 7.01
CA GLN A 540 -28.90 -11.17 6.49
C GLN A 540 -28.66 -9.66 6.32
N GLU A 541 -29.64 -8.92 5.81
CA GLU A 541 -29.57 -7.46 5.70
C GLU A 541 -29.42 -6.78 7.06
N ALA A 542 -30.11 -7.27 8.10
CA ALA A 542 -29.98 -6.75 9.46
C ALA A 542 -28.58 -7.04 10.04
N ILE A 543 -28.07 -8.26 9.88
CA ILE A 543 -26.70 -8.66 10.28
C ILE A 543 -25.65 -7.80 9.56
N ASN A 544 -25.85 -7.49 8.28
CA ASN A 544 -24.90 -6.69 7.51
C ASN A 544 -24.71 -5.27 8.07
N LYS A 545 -25.71 -4.72 8.78
CA LYS A 545 -25.64 -3.40 9.42
C LYS A 545 -24.86 -3.41 10.74
N VAL A 546 -24.73 -4.55 11.41
CA VAL A 546 -23.97 -4.71 12.67
C VAL A 546 -22.47 -4.48 12.41
N THR A 547 -21.82 -3.69 13.27
CA THR A 547 -20.39 -3.37 13.13
C THR A 547 -19.49 -4.11 14.10
N ASP A 548 -20.02 -4.62 15.22
CA ASP A 548 -19.30 -5.52 16.12
C ASP A 548 -19.02 -6.86 15.40
N PRO A 549 -17.75 -7.22 15.16
CA PRO A 549 -17.40 -8.40 14.39
C PRO A 549 -17.72 -9.71 15.11
N ALA A 550 -17.66 -9.74 16.44
CA ALA A 550 -17.93 -10.95 17.23
C ALA A 550 -19.43 -11.23 17.23
N LYS A 551 -20.26 -10.22 17.55
CA LYS A 551 -21.72 -10.37 17.52
C LYS A 551 -22.23 -10.67 16.11
N LYS A 552 -21.63 -10.06 15.08
CA LYS A 552 -21.95 -10.35 13.68
C LYS A 552 -21.66 -11.81 13.31
N ALA A 553 -20.53 -12.36 13.74
CA ALA A 553 -20.17 -13.75 13.49
C ALA A 553 -21.11 -14.74 14.17
N ASP A 554 -21.49 -14.48 15.43
CA ASP A 554 -22.45 -15.31 16.17
C ASP A 554 -23.83 -15.32 15.50
N LEU A 555 -24.33 -14.15 15.09
CA LEU A 555 -25.59 -14.04 14.37
C LEU A 555 -25.54 -14.71 12.99
N GLN A 556 -24.41 -14.59 12.28
CA GLN A 556 -24.23 -15.25 10.98
C GLN A 556 -24.25 -16.77 11.12
N LYS A 557 -23.62 -17.32 12.15
CA LYS A 557 -23.66 -18.77 12.43
C LYS A 557 -25.09 -19.27 12.62
N ASN A 558 -25.91 -18.52 13.37
CA ASN A 558 -27.31 -18.88 13.59
C ASN A 558 -28.14 -18.76 12.29
N LEU A 559 -27.87 -17.76 11.45
CA LEU A 559 -28.50 -17.62 10.15
C LEU A 559 -28.13 -18.77 9.20
N ASP A 560 -26.86 -19.18 9.19
CA ASP A 560 -26.36 -20.30 8.37
C ASP A 560 -27.04 -21.62 8.78
N GLU A 561 -27.29 -21.83 10.08
CA GLU A 561 -28.06 -22.97 10.57
C GLU A 561 -29.53 -22.90 10.11
N ALA A 562 -30.17 -21.73 10.18
CA ALA A 562 -31.53 -21.55 9.65
C ALA A 562 -31.60 -21.86 8.14
N GLN A 563 -30.63 -21.38 7.36
CA GLN A 563 -30.53 -21.66 5.92
C GLN A 563 -30.33 -23.15 5.64
N LYS A 564 -29.50 -23.82 6.44
CA LYS A 564 -29.29 -25.27 6.33
C LYS A 564 -30.59 -26.03 6.58
N GLN A 565 -31.33 -25.70 7.64
CA GLN A 565 -32.62 -26.34 7.93
C GLN A 565 -33.68 -26.07 6.85
N LEU A 566 -33.70 -24.87 6.27
CA LEU A 566 -34.58 -24.54 5.13
C LEU A 566 -34.26 -25.45 3.93
N ASN A 567 -32.99 -25.55 3.57
CA ASN A 567 -32.53 -26.42 2.48
C ASN A 567 -32.87 -27.89 2.75
N ASP A 568 -32.65 -28.37 3.98
CA ASP A 568 -32.96 -29.75 4.38
C ASP A 568 -34.48 -30.03 4.28
N ARG A 569 -35.33 -29.10 4.72
CA ARG A 569 -36.79 -29.18 4.63
C ARG A 569 -37.26 -29.21 3.17
N ASP A 570 -36.76 -28.32 2.34
CA ASP A 570 -37.17 -28.20 0.94
C ASP A 570 -36.70 -29.43 0.13
N ASN A 571 -35.49 -29.94 0.42
CA ASN A 571 -34.99 -31.17 -0.16
C ASN A 571 -35.81 -32.40 0.25
N ALA A 572 -36.22 -32.49 1.52
CA ALA A 572 -37.07 -33.58 2.00
C ALA A 572 -38.45 -33.57 1.33
N ALA A 573 -39.06 -32.38 1.16
CA ALA A 573 -40.32 -32.24 0.42
C ALA A 573 -40.17 -32.63 -1.06
N ALA A 574 -39.10 -32.19 -1.72
CA ALA A 574 -38.79 -32.56 -3.10
C ALA A 574 -38.51 -34.06 -3.26
N GLU A 575 -37.84 -34.69 -2.30
CA GLU A 575 -37.61 -36.13 -2.30
C GLU A 575 -38.92 -36.91 -2.16
N LYS A 576 -39.80 -36.52 -1.24
CA LYS A 576 -41.12 -37.14 -1.09
C LYS A 576 -41.92 -37.09 -2.40
N ALA A 577 -41.95 -35.94 -3.07
CA ALA A 577 -42.63 -35.80 -4.36
C ALA A 577 -42.03 -36.68 -5.47
N ARG A 578 -40.70 -36.86 -5.49
CA ARG A 578 -40.02 -37.77 -6.43
C ARG A 578 -40.38 -39.23 -6.16
N GLN A 579 -40.47 -39.63 -4.90
CA GLN A 579 -40.90 -40.98 -4.51
C GLN A 579 -42.35 -41.25 -4.94
N GLU A 580 -43.29 -40.34 -4.62
CA GLU A 580 -44.70 -40.48 -5.00
C GLU A 580 -44.90 -40.57 -6.52
N ALA A 581 -44.16 -39.76 -7.29
CA ALA A 581 -44.21 -39.79 -8.75
C ALA A 581 -43.65 -41.09 -9.35
N ALA A 582 -42.57 -41.62 -8.78
CA ALA A 582 -41.98 -42.89 -9.20
C ALA A 582 -42.88 -44.08 -8.84
N GLU A 583 -43.46 -44.09 -7.64
CA GLU A 583 -44.41 -45.11 -7.19
C GLU A 583 -45.66 -45.13 -8.08
N THR A 584 -46.23 -43.96 -8.39
CA THR A 584 -47.35 -43.85 -9.33
C THR A 584 -46.99 -44.44 -10.70
N SER A 585 -45.81 -44.10 -11.22
CA SER A 585 -45.37 -44.55 -12.55
C SER A 585 -45.15 -46.06 -12.62
N VAL A 586 -44.65 -46.69 -11.54
CA VAL A 586 -44.47 -48.14 -11.45
C VAL A 586 -45.81 -48.85 -11.30
N ASN A 587 -46.67 -48.40 -10.39
CA ASN A 587 -48.00 -48.98 -10.18
C ASN A 587 -48.83 -48.95 -11.48
N ASP A 588 -48.71 -47.89 -12.28
CA ASP A 588 -49.41 -47.75 -13.55
C ASP A 588 -49.05 -48.80 -14.61
N LEU A 589 -47.97 -49.57 -14.44
CA LEU A 589 -47.58 -50.66 -15.34
C LEU A 589 -48.45 -51.92 -15.14
N PHE A 590 -49.11 -52.04 -13.99
CA PHE A 590 -49.82 -53.24 -13.57
C PHE A 590 -51.34 -53.07 -13.56
N ASN A 591 -52.08 -54.15 -13.81
CA ASN A 591 -53.54 -54.14 -13.72
C ASN A 591 -53.98 -53.77 -12.29
N ASN A 592 -54.93 -52.84 -12.17
CA ASN A 592 -55.43 -52.30 -10.90
C ASN A 592 -54.36 -51.67 -9.99
N GLY A 593 -53.17 -51.38 -10.50
CA GLY A 593 -52.06 -50.86 -9.68
C GLY A 593 -51.40 -51.90 -8.78
N ASP A 594 -51.67 -53.20 -8.97
CA ASP A 594 -51.13 -54.27 -8.16
C ASP A 594 -49.78 -54.76 -8.73
N VAL A 595 -48.67 -54.27 -8.17
CA VAL A 595 -47.30 -54.67 -8.54
C VAL A 595 -47.02 -56.17 -8.31
N GLU A 596 -47.86 -56.84 -7.51
CA GLU A 596 -47.78 -58.29 -7.36
C GLU A 596 -48.48 -59.05 -8.49
N GLY A 597 -49.37 -58.40 -9.23
CA GLY A 597 -50.21 -58.95 -10.31
C GLY A 597 -49.56 -58.93 -11.71
N THR A 598 -50.41 -58.91 -12.76
CA THR A 598 -49.96 -58.90 -14.16
C THR A 598 -49.86 -57.51 -14.75
N ILE A 599 -48.93 -57.28 -15.69
CA ILE A 599 -48.85 -56.03 -16.44
C ILE A 599 -50.12 -55.78 -17.28
N LYS A 600 -50.43 -54.50 -17.52
CA LYS A 600 -51.50 -54.10 -18.44
C LYS A 600 -51.15 -54.52 -19.88
N ASP A 601 -52.16 -54.80 -20.69
CA ASP A 601 -51.97 -55.05 -22.14
C ASP A 601 -51.30 -53.87 -22.86
N THR A 602 -51.55 -52.65 -22.36
CA THR A 602 -50.96 -51.40 -22.86
C THR A 602 -49.54 -51.13 -22.36
N THR A 603 -49.04 -51.88 -21.38
CA THR A 603 -47.68 -51.69 -20.86
C THR A 603 -46.69 -52.14 -21.92
N ASP A 604 -45.92 -51.20 -22.49
CA ASP A 604 -44.89 -51.44 -23.48
C ASP A 604 -43.51 -50.98 -22.96
N GLN A 605 -42.47 -51.06 -23.80
CA GLN A 605 -41.12 -50.67 -23.37
C GLN A 605 -41.02 -49.17 -23.05
N ALA A 606 -41.78 -48.32 -23.74
CA ALA A 606 -41.78 -46.89 -23.47
C ALA A 606 -42.41 -46.57 -22.09
N ALA A 607 -43.43 -47.33 -21.68
CA ALA A 607 -43.99 -47.24 -20.34
C ALA A 607 -42.98 -47.66 -19.26
N ILE A 608 -42.21 -48.74 -19.50
CA ILE A 608 -41.13 -49.19 -18.60
C ILE A 608 -40.03 -48.11 -18.48
N ASP A 609 -39.56 -47.56 -19.60
CA ASP A 609 -38.49 -46.56 -19.62
C ASP A 609 -38.90 -45.28 -18.88
N LYS A 610 -40.17 -44.84 -19.01
CA LYS A 610 -40.70 -43.69 -18.28
C LYS A 610 -40.75 -43.91 -16.77
N ALA A 611 -41.12 -45.11 -16.33
CA ALA A 611 -41.08 -45.47 -14.91
C ALA A 611 -39.62 -45.51 -14.40
N GLN A 612 -38.68 -46.01 -15.21
CA GLN A 612 -37.24 -45.99 -14.90
C GLN A 612 -36.69 -44.56 -14.73
N GLU A 613 -37.09 -43.63 -15.60
CA GLU A 613 -36.71 -42.21 -15.49
C GLU A 613 -37.22 -41.57 -14.19
N ALA A 614 -38.44 -41.91 -13.76
CA ALA A 614 -39.00 -41.43 -12.51
C ALA A 614 -38.22 -41.99 -11.30
N ILE A 615 -37.93 -43.29 -11.28
CA ILE A 615 -37.08 -43.95 -10.25
C ILE A 615 -35.69 -43.32 -10.20
N ASN A 616 -35.10 -42.99 -11.35
CA ASN A 616 -33.76 -42.41 -11.41
C ASN A 616 -33.66 -41.06 -10.69
N LYS A 617 -34.76 -40.31 -10.60
CA LYS A 617 -34.84 -39.03 -9.89
C LYS A 617 -34.92 -39.21 -8.37
N VAL A 618 -35.42 -40.33 -7.85
CA VAL A 618 -35.49 -40.63 -6.41
C VAL A 618 -34.08 -40.68 -5.82
N THR A 619 -33.85 -39.99 -4.70
CA THR A 619 -32.55 -39.96 -4.00
C THR A 619 -32.49 -40.84 -2.77
N ASP A 620 -33.61 -41.18 -2.15
CA ASP A 620 -33.67 -42.20 -1.12
C ASP A 620 -33.32 -43.56 -1.71
N SER A 621 -32.15 -44.06 -1.32
CA SER A 621 -31.60 -45.31 -1.85
C SER A 621 -32.47 -46.54 -1.55
N ALA A 622 -33.20 -46.54 -0.43
CA ALA A 622 -34.02 -47.67 -0.03
C ALA A 622 -35.31 -47.70 -0.86
N LYS A 623 -36.03 -46.58 -0.97
CA LYS A 623 -37.24 -46.49 -1.78
C LYS A 623 -36.95 -46.67 -3.27
N LYS A 624 -35.81 -46.17 -3.75
CA LYS A 624 -35.34 -46.40 -5.12
C LYS A 624 -35.13 -47.89 -5.42
N ALA A 625 -34.52 -48.64 -4.50
CA ALA A 625 -34.28 -50.07 -4.66
C ALA A 625 -35.59 -50.88 -4.64
N GLU A 626 -36.54 -50.50 -3.79
CA GLU A 626 -37.89 -51.08 -3.74
C GLU A 626 -38.61 -50.94 -5.09
N LEU A 627 -38.72 -49.71 -5.59
CA LEU A 627 -39.38 -49.41 -6.87
C LEU A 627 -38.67 -50.06 -8.07
N GLN A 628 -37.34 -50.17 -8.04
CA GLN A 628 -36.58 -50.84 -9.10
C GLN A 628 -36.94 -52.32 -9.20
N LYS A 629 -37.10 -53.00 -8.06
CA LYS A 629 -37.48 -54.42 -8.02
C LYS A 629 -38.85 -54.66 -8.64
N GLU A 630 -39.79 -53.75 -8.40
CA GLU A 630 -41.14 -53.80 -8.98
C GLU A 630 -41.11 -53.55 -10.49
N LEU A 631 -40.32 -52.57 -10.94
CA LEU A 631 -40.11 -52.31 -12.37
C LEU A 631 -39.48 -53.50 -13.10
N ASP A 632 -38.47 -54.15 -12.51
CA ASP A 632 -37.82 -55.34 -13.06
C ASP A 632 -38.83 -56.49 -13.25
N LYS A 633 -39.79 -56.61 -12.34
CA LYS A 633 -40.88 -57.58 -12.45
C LYS A 633 -41.82 -57.26 -13.62
N ALA A 634 -42.16 -55.99 -13.83
CA ALA A 634 -42.96 -55.56 -14.98
C ALA A 634 -42.22 -55.84 -16.30
N GLN A 635 -40.92 -55.53 -16.36
CA GLN A 635 -40.06 -55.78 -17.52
C GLN A 635 -40.00 -57.28 -17.86
N GLN A 636 -39.90 -58.16 -16.86
CA GLN A 636 -39.89 -59.60 -17.06
C GLN A 636 -41.19 -60.08 -17.71
N GLN A 637 -42.35 -59.64 -17.20
CA GLN A 637 -43.65 -60.03 -17.77
C GLN A 637 -43.85 -59.51 -19.20
N LEU A 638 -43.32 -58.32 -19.53
CA LEU A 638 -43.35 -57.78 -20.89
C LEU A 638 -42.53 -58.67 -21.86
N ASN A 639 -41.36 -59.12 -21.42
CA ASN A 639 -40.50 -60.02 -22.20
C ASN A 639 -41.17 -61.38 -22.45
N ASP A 640 -41.83 -61.94 -21.43
CA ASP A 640 -42.56 -63.21 -21.54
C ASP A 640 -43.75 -63.10 -22.50
N ARG A 641 -44.50 -62.00 -22.45
CA ARG A 641 -45.62 -61.72 -23.38
C ARG A 641 -45.15 -61.59 -24.83
N ASN A 642 -44.02 -60.92 -25.06
CA ASN A 642 -43.49 -60.72 -26.42
C ASN A 642 -42.90 -62.01 -27.02
N SER A 643 -42.43 -62.94 -26.19
CA SER A 643 -41.84 -64.22 -26.64
C SER A 643 -42.87 -65.24 -27.16
N ALA A 644 -44.17 -65.07 -26.88
CA ALA A 644 -45.24 -65.99 -27.28
C ALA A 644 -45.79 -65.76 -28.72
N ALA A 645 -45.23 -64.83 -29.49
CA ALA A 645 -45.81 -64.33 -30.75
C ALA A 645 -44.88 -64.38 -31.98
N GLU A 646 -44.07 -65.45 -32.16
CA GLU A 646 -43.18 -65.57 -33.34
C GLU A 646 -43.77 -66.37 -34.53
N ALA A 647 -43.60 -65.84 -35.75
CA ALA A 647 -44.02 -66.47 -37.01
C ALA A 647 -43.03 -67.57 -37.50
N ILE A 648 -43.56 -68.65 -38.09
CA ILE A 648 -42.73 -69.71 -38.72
C ILE A 648 -42.15 -69.17 -40.03
N ASN A 649 -40.81 -69.19 -40.17
CA ASN A 649 -40.09 -68.73 -41.36
C ASN A 649 -39.06 -69.78 -41.83
N GLY A 650 -38.93 -70.06 -43.14
CA GLY A 650 -38.14 -71.19 -43.65
C GLY A 650 -37.47 -70.92 -45.00
N LYS A 651 -36.33 -71.57 -45.22
CA LYS A 651 -35.49 -71.43 -46.42
C LYS A 651 -34.89 -72.78 -46.82
N GLY A 652 -35.09 -73.18 -48.08
CA GLY A 652 -34.46 -74.37 -48.67
C GLY A 652 -33.02 -74.08 -49.13
N ALA A 653 -32.12 -75.05 -48.99
CA ALA A 653 -30.81 -75.06 -49.64
C ALA A 653 -30.96 -75.54 -51.09
N THR A 654 -30.11 -75.09 -52.01
CA THR A 654 -30.12 -75.55 -53.41
C THR A 654 -29.94 -77.08 -53.48
N TYR A 655 -30.80 -77.76 -54.22
CA TYR A 655 -30.76 -79.22 -54.40
C TYR A 655 -30.06 -79.57 -55.72
N THR A 656 -28.98 -80.35 -55.66
CA THR A 656 -28.30 -80.83 -56.88
C THR A 656 -29.04 -82.07 -57.38
N LEU A 657 -29.35 -82.10 -58.67
CA LEU A 657 -30.05 -83.23 -59.27
C LEU A 657 -29.25 -84.53 -59.06
N GLY A 658 -29.84 -85.49 -58.33
CA GLY A 658 -29.20 -86.73 -57.90
C GLY A 658 -28.83 -86.81 -56.41
N ASP A 659 -29.03 -85.75 -55.64
CA ASP A 659 -28.83 -85.77 -54.18
C ASP A 659 -29.88 -86.62 -53.46
N LEU A 660 -29.50 -87.24 -52.33
CA LEU A 660 -30.44 -88.08 -51.55
C LEU A 660 -31.53 -87.28 -50.86
N TYR A 661 -31.19 -86.08 -50.36
CA TYR A 661 -32.05 -85.29 -49.49
C TYR A 661 -32.11 -83.84 -49.93
N ILE A 662 -33.30 -83.27 -49.85
CA ILE A 662 -33.55 -81.83 -49.78
C ILE A 662 -33.23 -81.38 -48.37
N THR A 663 -32.48 -80.30 -48.24
CA THR A 663 -32.13 -79.70 -46.93
C THR A 663 -32.49 -78.23 -46.88
N GLY A 664 -32.55 -77.65 -45.67
CA GLY A 664 -32.82 -76.24 -45.44
C GLY A 664 -32.80 -75.88 -43.96
N THR A 665 -33.22 -74.66 -43.63
CA THR A 665 -33.33 -74.15 -42.26
C THR A 665 -34.68 -73.48 -42.01
N TYR A 666 -35.13 -73.43 -40.76
CA TYR A 666 -36.33 -72.72 -40.36
C TYR A 666 -36.21 -72.09 -38.96
N THR A 667 -37.04 -71.08 -38.69
CA THR A 667 -37.23 -70.43 -37.38
C THR A 667 -38.72 -70.44 -37.02
N GLY A 668 -39.04 -70.26 -35.74
CA GLY A 668 -40.41 -70.35 -35.23
C GLY A 668 -40.89 -71.80 -34.97
N PRO A 669 -42.08 -71.98 -34.39
CA PRO A 669 -42.53 -73.26 -33.82
C PRO A 669 -43.06 -74.25 -34.87
N ALA A 670 -42.28 -74.58 -35.90
CA ALA A 670 -42.67 -75.60 -36.88
C ALA A 670 -42.58 -77.01 -36.28
N THR A 671 -43.62 -77.80 -36.45
CA THR A 671 -43.76 -79.16 -35.88
C THR A 671 -43.73 -80.26 -36.94
N GLY A 672 -43.58 -79.91 -38.22
CA GLY A 672 -43.49 -80.89 -39.31
C GLY A 672 -43.26 -80.23 -40.67
N MET A 673 -42.97 -81.04 -41.69
CA MET A 673 -42.81 -80.57 -43.08
C MET A 673 -43.41 -81.53 -44.12
N SER A 674 -43.55 -81.03 -45.36
CA SER A 674 -43.84 -81.82 -46.56
C SER A 674 -43.21 -81.13 -47.78
N ILE A 675 -43.18 -81.81 -48.93
CA ILE A 675 -42.83 -81.17 -50.21
C ILE A 675 -43.95 -81.37 -51.24
N ASP A 676 -44.14 -80.42 -52.13
CA ASP A 676 -44.87 -80.58 -53.37
C ASP A 676 -43.86 -80.65 -54.51
N VAL A 677 -43.93 -81.68 -55.35
CA VAL A 677 -43.13 -81.77 -56.59
C VAL A 677 -44.08 -81.82 -57.78
N ASN A 678 -43.98 -80.85 -58.69
CA ASN A 678 -44.86 -80.65 -59.85
C ASN A 678 -46.36 -80.77 -59.48
N GLY A 679 -46.76 -80.15 -58.37
CA GLY A 679 -48.14 -80.16 -57.87
C GLY A 679 -48.57 -81.41 -57.11
N LYS A 680 -47.70 -82.41 -56.91
CA LYS A 680 -47.97 -83.60 -56.09
C LYS A 680 -47.30 -83.52 -54.72
N ARG A 681 -48.12 -83.62 -53.66
CA ARG A 681 -47.71 -83.61 -52.25
C ARG A 681 -47.08 -84.93 -51.82
N TYR A 682 -45.91 -84.84 -51.19
CA TYR A 682 -45.21 -85.91 -50.50
C TYR A 682 -45.02 -85.53 -49.03
N TYR A 683 -45.64 -86.31 -48.14
CA TYR A 683 -45.53 -86.13 -46.71
C TYR A 683 -44.30 -86.86 -46.17
N GLY A 684 -43.62 -86.27 -45.18
CA GLY A 684 -42.42 -86.82 -44.56
C GLY A 684 -41.36 -85.76 -44.27
N GLY A 685 -40.14 -86.20 -43.95
CA GLY A 685 -39.02 -85.33 -43.58
C GLY A 685 -39.03 -84.90 -42.11
N THR A 686 -37.98 -84.20 -41.70
CA THR A 686 -37.78 -83.70 -40.33
C THR A 686 -37.57 -82.20 -40.35
N ALA A 687 -38.33 -81.50 -39.52
CA ALA A 687 -38.10 -80.11 -39.12
C ALA A 687 -37.77 -80.12 -37.62
N ILE A 688 -36.48 -80.21 -37.29
CA ILE A 688 -35.96 -80.35 -35.92
C ILE A 688 -34.76 -79.41 -35.77
N ASP A 689 -34.67 -78.74 -34.61
CA ASP A 689 -33.56 -77.85 -34.24
C ASP A 689 -33.21 -76.81 -35.32
N GLY A 690 -34.24 -76.23 -35.95
CA GLY A 690 -34.08 -75.20 -36.98
C GLY A 690 -33.56 -75.72 -38.32
N THR A 691 -33.49 -77.03 -38.54
CA THR A 691 -33.03 -77.65 -39.79
C THR A 691 -34.12 -78.49 -40.47
N LEU A 692 -34.09 -78.52 -41.79
CA LEU A 692 -35.02 -79.26 -42.66
C LEU A 692 -34.28 -80.38 -43.37
N LYS A 693 -34.90 -81.57 -43.42
CA LYS A 693 -34.37 -82.70 -44.20
C LYS A 693 -35.51 -83.55 -44.78
N PHE A 694 -35.51 -83.77 -46.09
CA PHE A 694 -36.54 -84.55 -46.78
C PHE A 694 -35.91 -85.41 -47.89
N TYR A 695 -36.29 -86.69 -48.03
CA TYR A 695 -35.70 -87.57 -49.05
C TYR A 695 -36.23 -87.27 -50.46
N GLY A 696 -35.36 -86.78 -51.36
CA GLY A 696 -35.73 -86.20 -52.66
C GLY A 696 -35.35 -87.02 -53.91
N LEU A 697 -34.43 -87.98 -53.80
CA LEU A 697 -33.81 -88.65 -54.96
C LEU A 697 -34.80 -89.33 -55.92
N ASP A 698 -35.83 -89.97 -55.38
CA ASP A 698 -36.87 -90.68 -56.13
C ASP A 698 -38.08 -89.79 -56.50
N LYS A 699 -37.99 -88.49 -56.23
CA LYS A 699 -39.09 -87.52 -56.40
C LYS A 699 -38.75 -86.40 -57.37
N ILE A 700 -37.47 -86.04 -57.47
CA ILE A 700 -36.96 -84.98 -58.34
C ILE A 700 -36.10 -85.61 -59.43
N PHE A 701 -36.52 -85.51 -60.69
CA PHE A 701 -35.94 -86.22 -61.82
C PHE A 701 -35.23 -85.31 -62.83
N LYS A 702 -35.54 -84.01 -62.85
CA LYS A 702 -34.91 -83.03 -63.72
C LYS A 702 -34.87 -81.64 -63.08
N VAL A 703 -33.99 -80.78 -63.57
CA VAL A 703 -33.84 -79.41 -63.05
C VAL A 703 -35.07 -78.53 -63.22
N ASP A 704 -35.94 -78.86 -64.18
CA ASP A 704 -37.20 -78.16 -64.43
C ASP A 704 -38.37 -78.63 -63.54
N ASP A 705 -38.13 -79.57 -62.61
CA ASP A 705 -39.18 -79.96 -61.66
C ASP A 705 -39.45 -78.81 -60.66
N GLU A 706 -40.71 -78.42 -60.49
CA GLU A 706 -41.10 -77.41 -59.51
C GLU A 706 -41.24 -78.05 -58.13
N VAL A 707 -40.45 -77.60 -57.15
CA VAL A 707 -40.48 -78.15 -55.78
C VAL A 707 -40.80 -77.05 -54.77
N ILE A 708 -41.87 -77.23 -53.98
CA ILE A 708 -42.26 -76.34 -52.88
C ILE A 708 -42.12 -77.10 -51.56
N ILE A 709 -41.42 -76.52 -50.59
CA ILE A 709 -41.33 -77.04 -49.22
C ILE A 709 -42.42 -76.37 -48.39
N ASN A 710 -43.16 -77.16 -47.61
CA ASN A 710 -44.23 -76.68 -46.72
C ASN A 710 -43.88 -76.98 -45.25
N LEU A 711 -44.04 -76.01 -44.37
CA LEU A 711 -43.85 -76.14 -42.92
C LEU A 711 -45.17 -76.05 -42.16
N TYR A 712 -45.34 -76.92 -41.17
CA TYR A 712 -46.56 -77.05 -40.39
C TYR A 712 -46.39 -76.49 -38.97
N GLY A 713 -47.42 -75.82 -38.46
CA GLY A 713 -47.52 -75.48 -37.03
C GLY A 713 -48.14 -76.61 -36.20
N ALA A 714 -48.22 -76.41 -34.88
CA ALA A 714 -48.78 -77.40 -33.95
C ALA A 714 -50.22 -77.84 -34.26
N ASP A 715 -51.00 -77.00 -34.95
CA ASP A 715 -52.35 -77.29 -35.44
C ASP A 715 -52.39 -78.17 -36.71
N LYS A 716 -51.23 -78.63 -37.18
CA LYS A 716 -51.03 -79.43 -38.40
C LYS A 716 -51.48 -78.72 -39.69
N GLN A 717 -51.61 -77.40 -39.67
CA GLN A 717 -51.84 -76.59 -40.87
C GLN A 717 -50.52 -76.07 -41.43
N ILE A 718 -50.45 -75.91 -42.75
CA ILE A 718 -49.30 -75.27 -43.39
C ILE A 718 -49.29 -73.80 -42.93
N LYS A 719 -48.23 -73.40 -42.24
CA LYS A 719 -48.02 -72.01 -41.81
C LYS A 719 -47.12 -71.26 -42.78
N GLN A 720 -46.32 -71.99 -43.56
CA GLN A 720 -45.47 -71.42 -44.57
C GLN A 720 -45.14 -72.40 -45.69
N SER A 721 -45.01 -71.87 -46.91
CA SER A 721 -44.51 -72.56 -48.09
C SER A 721 -43.42 -71.74 -48.78
N PHE A 722 -42.39 -72.37 -49.34
CA PHE A 722 -41.36 -71.70 -50.13
C PHE A 722 -40.75 -72.65 -51.18
N PRO A 723 -40.30 -72.12 -52.34
CA PRO A 723 -39.73 -72.95 -53.41
C PRO A 723 -38.31 -73.43 -53.09
N LEU A 724 -37.93 -74.53 -53.74
CA LEU A 724 -36.61 -75.13 -53.74
C LEU A 724 -35.97 -74.96 -55.12
N GLN A 725 -34.73 -74.48 -55.16
CA GLN A 725 -33.96 -74.35 -56.40
C GLN A 725 -33.22 -75.65 -56.73
N ILE A 726 -33.32 -76.12 -57.98
CA ILE A 726 -32.70 -77.37 -58.47
C ILE A 726 -31.64 -77.07 -59.54
N VAL A 727 -30.47 -77.72 -59.46
CA VAL A 727 -29.33 -77.46 -60.37
C VAL A 727 -28.67 -78.76 -60.87
N GLU A 728 -27.99 -78.72 -62.02
CA GLU A 728 -27.18 -79.83 -62.54
C GLU A 728 -25.84 -79.97 -61.80
N PRO A 729 -25.25 -81.19 -61.74
CA PRO A 729 -23.90 -81.38 -61.22
C PRO A 729 -22.82 -80.73 -62.10
N LEU A 730 -21.73 -80.27 -61.48
CA LEU A 730 -20.59 -79.64 -62.17
C LEU A 730 -19.81 -80.64 -63.04
N GLN A 731 -19.59 -80.27 -64.30
CA GLN A 731 -18.74 -80.96 -65.28
C GLN A 731 -17.59 -80.06 -65.75
N VAL A 732 -16.36 -80.59 -65.77
CA VAL A 732 -15.14 -79.86 -66.19
C VAL A 732 -14.25 -80.70 -67.13
N ASN A 733 -13.64 -80.05 -68.14
CA ASN A 733 -12.73 -80.67 -69.10
C ASN A 733 -11.46 -79.83 -69.30
N VAL A 734 -10.27 -80.42 -69.26
CA VAL A 734 -8.97 -79.72 -69.35
C VAL A 734 -8.15 -80.28 -70.53
N VAL A 735 -7.54 -79.40 -71.33
CA VAL A 735 -6.75 -79.75 -72.51
C VAL A 735 -5.30 -80.13 -72.13
N ASP A 736 -4.71 -81.09 -72.85
CA ASP A 736 -3.28 -81.47 -72.72
C ASP A 736 -2.35 -80.25 -72.94
N TYR A 737 -1.23 -80.18 -72.22
CA TYR A 737 -0.25 -79.09 -72.27
C TYR A 737 1.09 -79.56 -72.86
N LYS A 738 1.74 -78.76 -73.72
CA LYS A 738 3.08 -79.07 -74.25
C LYS A 738 4.12 -78.11 -73.68
N VAL A 739 5.27 -78.63 -73.24
CA VAL A 739 6.35 -77.83 -72.66
C VAL A 739 6.83 -76.80 -73.69
N GLY A 740 6.71 -75.53 -73.34
CA GLY A 740 6.97 -74.40 -74.24
C GLY A 740 5.71 -73.69 -74.75
N ASP A 741 4.51 -74.23 -74.51
CA ASP A 741 3.25 -73.54 -74.81
C ASP A 741 2.95 -72.45 -73.78
N ASN A 742 2.25 -71.40 -74.21
CA ASN A 742 1.93 -70.28 -73.32
C ASN A 742 0.83 -70.60 -72.31
N TYR A 743 -0.19 -71.37 -72.67
CA TYR A 743 -1.43 -71.50 -71.87
C TYR A 743 -1.95 -72.93 -71.78
N ILE A 744 -2.57 -73.27 -70.65
CA ILE A 744 -3.48 -74.42 -70.48
C ILE A 744 -4.91 -73.91 -70.68
N ASN A 745 -5.74 -74.65 -71.42
CA ASN A 745 -7.14 -74.31 -71.65
C ASN A 745 -8.09 -75.36 -71.03
N ALA A 746 -9.25 -74.93 -70.54
CA ALA A 746 -10.30 -75.83 -70.02
C ALA A 746 -11.72 -75.28 -70.22
N THR A 747 -12.76 -76.11 -70.02
CA THR A 747 -14.18 -75.73 -70.10
C THR A 747 -15.01 -76.29 -68.94
N TYR A 748 -16.10 -75.61 -68.57
CA TYR A 748 -17.01 -76.00 -67.48
C TYR A 748 -18.49 -75.65 -67.76
N ASN A 749 -19.45 -76.38 -67.18
CA ASN A 749 -20.90 -76.21 -67.44
C ASN A 749 -21.67 -75.38 -66.39
N ASN A 750 -21.07 -75.06 -65.23
CA ASN A 750 -21.76 -74.42 -64.12
C ASN A 750 -21.18 -73.02 -63.81
N SER A 751 -22.05 -72.00 -63.70
CA SER A 751 -21.67 -70.61 -63.44
C SER A 751 -20.99 -70.38 -62.08
N ASN A 752 -21.06 -71.33 -61.15
CA ASN A 752 -20.43 -71.22 -59.83
C ASN A 752 -18.90 -71.31 -59.90
N VAL A 753 -18.31 -71.80 -61.00
CA VAL A 753 -16.85 -71.71 -61.19
C VAL A 753 -16.47 -70.26 -61.47
N ALA A 754 -15.85 -69.63 -60.49
CA ALA A 754 -15.36 -68.26 -60.58
C ALA A 754 -13.83 -68.18 -60.71
N LYS A 755 -13.11 -69.21 -60.24
CA LYS A 755 -11.64 -69.20 -60.16
C LYS A 755 -11.06 -70.56 -60.52
N VAL A 756 -9.85 -70.56 -61.07
CA VAL A 756 -9.05 -71.77 -61.22
C VAL A 756 -7.67 -71.61 -60.62
N GLY A 757 -7.08 -72.73 -60.22
CA GLY A 757 -5.67 -72.81 -59.86
C GLY A 757 -5.03 -74.05 -60.46
N VAL A 758 -3.82 -73.91 -60.99
CA VAL A 758 -3.03 -75.03 -61.49
C VAL A 758 -1.97 -75.38 -60.45
N VAL A 759 -1.92 -76.65 -60.05
CA VAL A 759 -0.86 -77.21 -59.20
C VAL A 759 0.12 -77.94 -60.10
N VAL A 760 1.40 -77.61 -60.03
CA VAL A 760 2.48 -78.30 -60.75
C VAL A 760 3.51 -78.75 -59.73
N ASP A 761 3.82 -80.04 -59.68
CA ASP A 761 4.79 -80.66 -58.74
C ASP A 761 4.58 -80.21 -57.28
N GLY A 762 3.31 -80.15 -56.86
CA GLY A 762 2.91 -79.76 -55.51
C GLY A 762 2.81 -78.26 -55.27
N LYS A 763 3.28 -77.40 -56.19
CA LYS A 763 3.17 -75.95 -56.06
C LYS A 763 1.92 -75.42 -56.75
N LYS A 764 1.07 -74.72 -56.00
CA LYS A 764 -0.17 -74.14 -56.49
C LYS A 764 0.04 -72.74 -57.07
N TYR A 765 -0.51 -72.51 -58.25
CA TYR A 765 -0.51 -71.25 -58.97
C TYR A 765 -1.96 -70.81 -59.20
N TRP A 766 -2.27 -69.60 -58.76
CA TRP A 766 -3.55 -68.96 -59.03
C TRP A 766 -3.44 -68.04 -60.24
N GLY A 767 -4.53 -67.93 -61.00
CA GLY A 767 -4.61 -67.05 -62.16
C GLY A 767 -5.41 -67.67 -63.31
N GLY A 768 -5.27 -67.06 -64.48
CA GLY A 768 -6.01 -67.43 -65.67
C GLY A 768 -7.36 -66.74 -65.80
N ASP A 769 -7.81 -66.56 -67.03
CA ASP A 769 -9.11 -66.00 -67.35
C ASP A 769 -10.17 -67.09 -67.20
N VAL A 770 -11.15 -66.87 -66.32
CA VAL A 770 -12.27 -67.79 -66.06
C VAL A 770 -13.56 -67.05 -66.37
N ALA A 771 -14.13 -67.31 -67.54
CA ALA A 771 -15.35 -66.66 -67.99
C ALA A 771 -16.05 -67.49 -69.07
N ASN A 772 -17.38 -67.36 -69.16
CA ASN A 772 -18.19 -67.93 -70.24
C ASN A 772 -17.99 -69.44 -70.44
N GLY A 773 -17.86 -70.20 -69.35
CA GLY A 773 -17.66 -71.65 -69.40
C GLY A 773 -16.28 -72.08 -69.92
N LYS A 774 -15.31 -71.16 -70.00
CA LYS A 774 -13.95 -71.41 -70.49
C LYS A 774 -12.90 -70.90 -69.51
N VAL A 775 -11.73 -71.53 -69.58
CA VAL A 775 -10.55 -71.21 -68.77
C VAL A 775 -9.35 -71.08 -69.69
N LYS A 776 -8.54 -70.05 -69.48
CA LYS A 776 -7.22 -69.87 -70.11
C LYS A 776 -6.18 -69.49 -69.06
N PHE A 777 -5.26 -70.40 -68.76
CA PHE A 777 -4.27 -70.25 -67.69
C PHE A 777 -2.85 -70.18 -68.24
N TYR A 778 -2.07 -69.15 -67.90
CA TYR A 778 -0.69 -69.03 -68.38
C TYR A 778 0.26 -70.01 -67.68
N ALA A 779 0.97 -70.83 -68.45
CA ALA A 779 1.72 -71.98 -67.95
C ALA A 779 3.17 -72.07 -68.41
N LEU A 780 3.62 -71.22 -69.35
CA LEU A 780 4.97 -71.28 -69.93
C LEU A 780 6.08 -71.30 -68.88
N ASP A 781 5.97 -70.44 -67.87
CA ASP A 781 6.95 -70.30 -66.80
C ASP A 781 6.66 -71.22 -65.60
N LYS A 782 5.59 -72.03 -65.67
CA LYS A 782 5.12 -72.89 -64.57
C LYS A 782 5.39 -74.37 -64.83
N ILE A 783 5.36 -74.79 -66.09
CA ILE A 783 5.61 -76.17 -66.51
C ILE A 783 6.78 -76.15 -67.49
N SER A 784 7.98 -76.45 -67.00
CA SER A 784 9.23 -76.43 -67.77
C SER A 784 9.77 -77.82 -68.11
N SER A 785 9.14 -78.89 -67.61
CA SER A 785 9.52 -80.28 -67.85
C SER A 785 8.32 -81.13 -68.26
N ALA A 786 8.56 -82.12 -69.12
CA ALA A 786 7.54 -83.08 -69.54
C ALA A 786 7.17 -84.06 -68.42
N ASP A 787 8.05 -84.23 -67.44
CA ASP A 787 7.87 -85.13 -66.30
C ASP A 787 7.08 -84.48 -65.14
N ALA A 788 6.77 -83.18 -65.25
CA ALA A 788 6.02 -82.47 -64.23
C ALA A 788 4.61 -83.07 -64.05
N VAL A 789 4.14 -83.14 -62.81
CA VAL A 789 2.78 -83.58 -62.49
C VAL A 789 1.91 -82.36 -62.26
N ALA A 790 0.97 -82.11 -63.17
CA ALA A 790 0.09 -80.96 -63.09
C ALA A 790 -1.40 -81.33 -62.95
N THR A 791 -2.15 -80.55 -62.15
CA THR A 791 -3.62 -80.63 -62.02
C THR A 791 -4.24 -79.23 -62.04
N MET A 792 -5.41 -79.08 -62.66
CA MET A 792 -6.23 -77.87 -62.59
C MET A 792 -7.39 -78.07 -61.60
N ASN A 793 -7.54 -77.13 -60.70
CA ASN A 793 -8.57 -77.07 -59.67
C ASN A 793 -9.54 -75.93 -59.96
N PHE A 794 -10.84 -76.15 -59.80
CA PHE A 794 -11.93 -75.21 -60.06
C PHE A 794 -12.58 -74.83 -58.74
N TYR A 795 -12.82 -73.53 -58.53
CA TYR A 795 -13.32 -72.98 -57.28
C TYR A 795 -14.47 -72.01 -57.50
N ASP A 796 -15.31 -71.85 -56.48
CA ASP A 796 -16.29 -70.76 -56.41
C ASP A 796 -15.66 -69.41 -56.03
N ALA A 797 -16.50 -68.37 -55.92
CA ALA A 797 -16.06 -67.03 -55.59
C ALA A 797 -15.48 -66.94 -54.17
N GLU A 798 -15.97 -67.78 -53.26
CA GLU A 798 -15.58 -67.91 -51.85
C GLU A 798 -14.32 -68.76 -51.65
N ASN A 799 -13.77 -69.34 -52.73
CA ASN A 799 -12.59 -70.22 -52.77
C ASN A 799 -12.83 -71.64 -52.26
N ASN A 800 -14.07 -72.13 -52.23
CA ASN A 800 -14.34 -73.55 -52.00
C ASN A 800 -13.96 -74.35 -53.26
N LEU A 801 -13.33 -75.51 -53.05
CA LEU A 801 -12.94 -76.39 -54.15
C LEU A 801 -14.16 -77.12 -54.70
N LEU A 802 -14.48 -76.90 -55.98
CA LEU A 802 -15.62 -77.49 -56.65
C LEU A 802 -15.26 -78.74 -57.46
N ALA A 803 -14.10 -78.75 -58.11
CA ALA A 803 -13.62 -79.89 -58.90
C ALA A 803 -12.08 -79.86 -59.10
N THR A 804 -11.49 -81.04 -59.38
CA THR A 804 -10.06 -81.22 -59.69
C THR A 804 -9.89 -82.12 -60.90
N LYS A 805 -9.00 -81.75 -61.84
CA LYS A 805 -8.67 -82.55 -63.03
C LYS A 805 -7.17 -82.56 -63.31
N LYS A 806 -6.60 -83.72 -63.65
CA LYS A 806 -5.18 -83.85 -64.02
C LYS A 806 -4.91 -83.27 -65.41
N ILE A 807 -3.80 -82.55 -65.57
CA ILE A 807 -3.28 -82.05 -66.85
C ILE A 807 -2.22 -83.04 -67.34
N LYS A 808 -2.27 -83.41 -68.62
CA LYS A 808 -1.29 -84.27 -69.26
C LYS A 808 -0.24 -83.41 -70.00
N ILE A 809 1.05 -83.69 -69.83
CA ILE A 809 2.18 -82.85 -70.29
C ILE A 809 3.04 -83.57 -71.36
N ALA A 810 3.56 -82.87 -72.38
CA ALA A 810 4.42 -83.39 -73.46
C ALA A 810 5.72 -82.56 -73.71
N ALA A 811 6.82 -83.15 -74.23
CA ALA A 811 8.18 -82.55 -74.33
C ALA A 811 8.44 -81.48 -75.45
N THR A 812 9.58 -80.78 -75.38
CA THR A 812 10.05 -79.66 -76.27
C THR A 812 10.57 -80.09 -77.65
N TYR A 813 10.64 -79.17 -78.62
CA TYR A 813 11.17 -79.41 -79.99
C TYR A 813 12.71 -79.56 -80.04
N ALA A 814 13.23 -80.48 -80.85
CA ALA A 814 14.68 -80.73 -81.03
C ALA A 814 15.05 -81.19 -82.44
N GLY A 815 16.22 -80.82 -82.96
CA GLY A 815 16.71 -81.27 -84.28
C GLY A 815 18.13 -80.79 -84.61
N GLU A 816 18.83 -81.46 -85.52
CA GLU A 816 20.25 -81.21 -85.83
C GLU A 816 20.49 -80.98 -87.33
N VAL A 817 21.37 -80.02 -87.69
CA VAL A 817 21.91 -79.88 -89.07
C VAL A 817 23.27 -80.57 -89.19
N THR A 818 23.46 -81.39 -90.22
CA THR A 818 24.74 -82.09 -90.44
C THR A 818 25.73 -81.22 -91.21
N THR A 819 27.04 -81.47 -91.04
CA THR A 819 28.12 -80.78 -91.78
C THR A 819 27.91 -80.91 -93.29
N ALA A 820 28.00 -79.79 -94.00
CA ALA A 820 27.98 -79.74 -95.46
C ALA A 820 29.38 -79.42 -96.01
N THR A 821 29.65 -79.84 -97.25
CA THR A 821 30.82 -79.43 -98.03
C THR A 821 30.40 -78.57 -99.21
N LEU A 822 31.20 -77.56 -99.57
CA LEU A 822 31.00 -76.70 -100.74
C LEU A 822 32.27 -76.70 -101.60
N LYS A 823 32.16 -77.13 -102.86
CA LYS A 823 33.19 -76.81 -103.87
C LYS A 823 32.89 -75.43 -104.44
N LEU A 824 33.91 -74.63 -104.77
CA LEU A 824 33.69 -73.26 -105.25
C LEU A 824 32.93 -73.19 -106.59
N THR A 825 32.90 -74.28 -107.35
CA THR A 825 32.08 -74.42 -108.56
C THR A 825 30.62 -74.81 -108.29
N ASP A 826 30.27 -75.18 -107.07
CA ASP A 826 28.91 -75.60 -106.71
C ASP A 826 27.95 -74.41 -106.61
N THR A 827 26.73 -74.63 -107.07
CA THR A 827 25.70 -73.58 -107.06
C THR A 827 25.00 -73.44 -105.71
N ASN A 828 24.99 -74.51 -104.89
CA ASN A 828 24.29 -74.57 -103.61
C ASN A 828 25.11 -75.34 -102.58
N ILE A 829 25.01 -74.93 -101.31
CA ILE A 829 25.38 -75.74 -100.16
C ILE A 829 24.26 -76.75 -99.90
N ARG A 830 24.60 -78.03 -99.72
CA ARG A 830 23.63 -79.09 -99.43
C ARG A 830 24.08 -79.91 -98.23
N GLY A 831 23.11 -80.31 -97.41
CA GLY A 831 23.32 -81.20 -96.27
C GLY A 831 22.02 -81.86 -95.85
N THR A 832 21.98 -82.42 -94.64
CA THR A 832 20.78 -83.04 -94.07
C THR A 832 20.44 -82.45 -92.72
N VAL A 833 19.17 -82.57 -92.34
CA VAL A 833 18.65 -82.21 -91.03
C VAL A 833 17.89 -83.39 -90.45
N THR A 834 17.88 -83.47 -89.12
CA THR A 834 17.05 -84.43 -88.37
C THR A 834 16.19 -83.70 -87.35
N GLY A 835 15.19 -84.42 -86.82
CA GLY A 835 14.28 -83.87 -85.81
C GLY A 835 13.37 -82.78 -86.37
N ASP A 836 13.04 -81.82 -85.52
CA ASP A 836 12.00 -80.81 -85.74
C ASP A 836 12.45 -79.63 -86.63
N ILE A 837 13.61 -79.69 -87.28
CA ILE A 837 14.09 -78.58 -88.12
C ILE A 837 13.16 -78.40 -89.33
N LYS A 838 12.60 -77.19 -89.47
CA LYS A 838 11.72 -76.80 -90.58
C LYS A 838 12.35 -75.80 -91.54
N GLN A 839 13.42 -75.12 -91.13
CA GLN A 839 14.06 -74.09 -91.95
C GLN A 839 15.58 -74.08 -91.73
N VAL A 840 16.34 -73.71 -92.77
CA VAL A 840 17.79 -73.45 -92.66
C VAL A 840 18.20 -72.07 -93.17
N ALA A 841 19.27 -71.54 -92.61
CA ALA A 841 19.95 -70.31 -93.01
C ALA A 841 21.46 -70.54 -93.07
N ILE A 842 22.22 -69.65 -93.72
CA ILE A 842 23.69 -69.67 -93.66
C ILE A 842 24.25 -68.33 -93.18
N SER A 843 25.43 -68.33 -92.56
CA SER A 843 26.27 -67.15 -92.44
C SER A 843 27.52 -67.30 -93.29
N ILE A 844 28.03 -66.20 -93.84
CA ILE A 844 29.35 -66.12 -94.48
C ILE A 844 30.13 -65.00 -93.77
N ASN A 845 31.26 -65.32 -93.14
CA ASN A 845 32.05 -64.43 -92.28
C ASN A 845 31.19 -63.62 -91.30
N GLY A 846 30.27 -64.30 -90.62
CA GLY A 846 29.36 -63.71 -89.63
C GLY A 846 28.12 -62.99 -90.19
N LYS A 847 28.02 -62.75 -91.51
CA LYS A 847 26.81 -62.14 -92.10
C LYS A 847 25.77 -63.20 -92.46
N MET A 848 24.56 -63.09 -91.89
CA MET A 848 23.47 -64.04 -92.09
C MET A 848 22.73 -63.84 -93.42
N TYR A 849 22.35 -64.97 -94.01
CA TYR A 849 21.55 -65.11 -95.21
C TYR A 849 20.47 -66.17 -94.95
N TYR A 850 19.22 -65.77 -95.09
CA TYR A 850 18.05 -66.62 -94.91
C TYR A 850 17.46 -66.98 -96.27
N GLY A 851 16.94 -68.21 -96.43
CA GLY A 851 16.32 -68.63 -97.69
C GLY A 851 16.65 -70.05 -98.17
N GLY A 852 17.26 -70.89 -97.34
CA GLY A 852 17.44 -72.30 -97.67
C GLY A 852 16.17 -73.10 -97.43
N ALA A 853 15.95 -74.12 -98.26
CA ALA A 853 14.79 -75.00 -98.16
C ALA A 853 15.21 -76.33 -97.50
N VAL A 854 14.44 -76.76 -96.49
CA VAL A 854 14.46 -78.12 -95.96
C VAL A 854 13.39 -78.92 -96.68
N LEU A 855 13.79 -80.03 -97.28
CA LEU A 855 12.90 -80.91 -98.04
C LEU A 855 12.35 -82.00 -97.12
N ALA A 856 11.22 -82.59 -97.53
CA ALA A 856 10.50 -83.58 -96.73
C ALA A 856 11.32 -84.86 -96.46
N ASP A 857 12.33 -85.14 -97.27
CA ASP A 857 13.26 -86.27 -97.10
C ASP A 857 14.35 -86.01 -96.05
N GLY A 858 14.34 -84.84 -95.40
CA GLY A 858 15.34 -84.45 -94.41
C GLY A 858 16.62 -83.89 -95.02
N THR A 859 16.70 -83.65 -96.33
CA THR A 859 17.81 -82.92 -96.93
C THR A 859 17.54 -81.41 -96.94
N TYR A 860 18.59 -80.58 -96.97
CA TYR A 860 18.44 -79.14 -97.19
C TYR A 860 19.35 -78.66 -98.33
N ARG A 861 18.93 -77.55 -98.95
CA ARG A 861 19.76 -76.83 -99.93
C ARG A 861 19.68 -75.33 -99.73
N PHE A 862 20.82 -74.66 -99.86
CA PHE A 862 20.94 -73.21 -99.80
C PHE A 862 21.74 -72.69 -100.99
N TYR A 863 21.17 -71.78 -101.78
CA TYR A 863 21.84 -71.22 -102.96
C TYR A 863 22.96 -70.25 -102.57
N SER A 864 24.18 -70.52 -103.04
CA SER A 864 25.40 -69.86 -102.56
C SER A 864 26.26 -69.21 -103.65
N LEU A 865 26.02 -69.51 -104.93
CA LEU A 865 26.89 -69.07 -106.03
C LEU A 865 27.05 -67.55 -106.13
N ASP A 866 25.96 -66.81 -105.97
CA ASP A 866 25.95 -65.35 -106.10
C ASP A 866 26.61 -64.63 -104.91
N LYS A 867 26.99 -65.40 -103.86
CA LYS A 867 27.62 -64.86 -102.65
C LYS A 867 29.14 -64.74 -102.79
N LYS A 868 29.72 -65.22 -103.89
CA LYS A 868 31.16 -65.12 -104.22
C LYS A 868 32.08 -65.63 -103.10
N ILE A 869 31.71 -66.76 -102.51
CA ILE A 869 32.46 -67.42 -101.43
C ILE A 869 33.84 -67.82 -101.98
N THR A 870 34.86 -67.65 -101.17
CA THR A 870 36.25 -68.07 -101.42
C THR A 870 36.68 -69.13 -100.42
N THR A 871 37.79 -69.83 -100.69
CA THR A 871 38.31 -70.85 -99.77
C THR A 871 38.76 -70.31 -98.42
N THR A 872 38.91 -68.99 -98.27
CA THR A 872 39.26 -68.34 -97.00
C THR A 872 38.06 -67.90 -96.16
N ASP A 873 36.83 -67.99 -96.69
CA ASP A 873 35.64 -67.54 -95.97
C ASP A 873 35.14 -68.61 -94.98
N GLU A 874 34.65 -68.19 -93.81
CA GLU A 874 33.96 -69.06 -92.86
C GLU A 874 32.46 -69.08 -93.18
N VAL A 875 31.92 -70.28 -93.44
CA VAL A 875 30.50 -70.46 -93.74
C VAL A 875 29.86 -71.41 -92.74
N ILE A 876 28.72 -71.04 -92.16
CA ILE A 876 27.99 -71.85 -91.16
C ILE A 876 26.53 -72.00 -91.60
N VAL A 877 25.97 -73.19 -91.51
CA VAL A 877 24.53 -73.47 -91.66
C VAL A 877 23.86 -73.49 -90.29
N TYR A 878 22.66 -72.92 -90.20
CA TYR A 878 21.81 -72.90 -89.02
C TYR A 878 20.48 -73.57 -89.32
N GLY A 879 19.98 -74.44 -88.44
CA GLY A 879 18.66 -75.06 -88.52
C GLY A 879 17.71 -74.55 -87.44
N TYR A 880 16.47 -74.27 -87.83
CA TYR A 880 15.43 -73.69 -86.98
C TYR A 880 14.20 -74.60 -86.90
N GLY A 881 13.59 -74.65 -85.70
CA GLY A 881 12.37 -75.43 -85.41
C GLY A 881 11.07 -74.74 -85.87
N PRO A 882 9.89 -75.36 -85.64
CA PRO A 882 8.59 -74.79 -86.03
C PRO A 882 8.24 -73.52 -85.25
N ASP A 883 8.88 -73.31 -84.11
CA ASP A 883 8.77 -72.10 -83.28
C ASP A 883 9.75 -70.99 -83.73
N ASN A 884 10.42 -71.17 -84.87
CA ASN A 884 11.45 -70.29 -85.43
C ASN A 884 12.67 -70.07 -84.52
N LYS A 885 12.89 -70.91 -83.50
CA LYS A 885 14.11 -70.87 -82.68
C LYS A 885 15.20 -71.72 -83.32
N LYS A 886 16.46 -71.28 -83.17
CA LYS A 886 17.62 -72.04 -83.63
C LYS A 886 17.71 -73.32 -82.80
N LEU A 887 17.68 -74.46 -83.47
CA LEU A 887 17.88 -75.77 -82.85
C LEU A 887 19.31 -76.28 -83.02
N SER A 888 20.00 -75.90 -84.12
CA SER A 888 21.35 -76.40 -84.41
C SER A 888 22.13 -75.50 -85.37
N GLU A 889 23.46 -75.59 -85.39
CA GLU A 889 24.33 -74.96 -86.40
C GLU A 889 25.60 -75.80 -86.70
N LYS A 890 26.15 -75.68 -87.90
CA LYS A 890 27.36 -76.40 -88.33
C LYS A 890 28.18 -75.65 -89.39
N VAL A 891 29.50 -75.65 -89.23
CA VAL A 891 30.43 -75.08 -90.22
C VAL A 891 30.40 -75.90 -91.51
N VAL A 892 30.45 -75.22 -92.65
CA VAL A 892 30.54 -75.79 -93.99
C VAL A 892 32.01 -75.89 -94.40
N ILE A 893 32.44 -77.06 -94.87
CA ILE A 893 33.83 -77.28 -95.30
C ILE A 893 33.97 -76.85 -96.77
N ILE A 894 34.90 -75.93 -97.06
CA ILE A 894 35.10 -75.39 -98.40
C ILE A 894 36.34 -76.01 -99.06
N SER A 895 36.23 -76.42 -100.32
CA SER A 895 37.35 -76.90 -101.13
C SER A 895 37.36 -76.21 -102.50
N GLU A 896 38.54 -76.08 -103.12
CA GLU A 896 38.70 -75.50 -104.48
C GLU A 896 37.86 -76.20 -105.55
#